data_AF-A0A7U3ZKV0-F1
#
_entry.id   AF-A0A7U3ZKV0-F1
#
_cell.length_a   1.000
_cell.length_b   1.000
_cell.length_c   1.000
_cell.angle_alpha   90.00
_cell.angle_beta   90.00
_cell.angle_gamma   90.00
#
_symmetry.space_group_name_H-M   'P 1'
#
loop_
_entity.id
_entity.type
_entity.pdbx_description
1 polymer ?
#
loop_
_entity_poly.entity_id
_entity_poly.type
_entity_poly.pdbx_seq_one_letter_code
_entity_poly.pdbx_strand_id
1 'polypeptide(L)'
;MNSFPRYRYALLLLWTVLITQRLQAQNGQNPYRTFSGYQGYMYGTAKAEIKAGRPVKSLILNDYDKSWLDSLGQFKELERVSLTLSNVTVFQLSAVFEQLARVPTLSTLTLHRYVVKSQDTVIIPRSFAKLNTLENLSIQTNEGVDLSAVWEALPQFERLKVLEVEFSQKQVGFPAGLRKCKNLKSLTVTMPAGMSLPAEIGELKSLDYLTLQGKYHENGAKPLIDPQFLPGFTSLKGLVVSSFRIQGTDLKGLGESLQSIGLYYCTISEPDELIKSLNRCRILASFRLQNLTLSPFSAAAKLELPNLKELFFSDLYEDSLRKKPIAGVPDFSASTQLKVLHLERVLGESLPKGLDQLTELETLHLAGNQLTQLPDLGRMTKLRMIVVNNNQLKELPKGIAKAQKLRGLNAANNQLSELPPGLFNASELEFVFLANNHLEKLPADFSKLQKLKDLNISGNQLTELPKNIGSGGNLQNLQLSNNELTALPNSIGQLKRLKSLDVSHNPLTQLPESLSDCDSLERLVLSNCRLETLPNSLGKLQHLNFLNLADADMVYVNRTSMEGRVEQLPAKNHNQLRSLPASLAHCRKLVNLELSRNKYWEEKDLWPVIQQLRIPQGTVNLAECNLSAVPMTGWLDTQIQNLYLVKNELTQFPTEWYKAKGIKSIVLFQNKLTPPAMNQEFRSFEERLLLGEEMGVDVPKPFPKTKEMARAYLNQAGKKVNTGDIPRFVEYMKEVQRIDSTEGKYAIELWSRFYFHTHQYRRAIDSMNVVINRYFNYEKERPKREGQPQQRGLPVALYVDLRGQSKWKLGDSLGAIKDYELLVNDYKLFAPNLWGRLGVWYKRYRPTTGKSGAAFDKAINMYEAVQNQPPMVQLSAAEVYFMNDQADKAYEYLFGLDRTKFKPEENRLADYLLLAAQVAQKQAGEEEVETFEKRLKSDKLKIQGWSYQLFEEALNSLDYPTEQKALLRRLTASLKAQSVLVD
;
A
#
# COMPACT_ATOMS: atom_id res chain seq x y z
N MET A 1 -7.20 3.00 1.50
CA MET A 1 -5.86 2.51 1.13
C MET A 1 -5.28 1.67 2.27
N ASN A 2 -5.22 0.36 2.07
CA ASN A 2 -4.09 -0.50 2.40
C ASN A 2 -4.41 -1.88 1.80
N SER A 3 -3.38 -2.57 1.32
CA SER A 3 -3.40 -3.82 0.54
C SER A 3 -3.72 -3.72 -0.98
N PHE A 4 -2.94 -2.92 -1.71
CA PHE A 4 -2.68 -3.22 -3.14
C PHE A 4 -1.19 -3.02 -3.49
N PRO A 5 -0.32 -4.03 -3.27
CA PRO A 5 1.04 -3.98 -3.79
C PRO A 5 1.44 -5.30 -4.48
N ARG A 6 0.68 -5.78 -5.47
CA ARG A 6 1.17 -6.87 -6.37
C ARG A 6 0.84 -6.69 -7.86
N TYR A 7 -0.21 -5.95 -8.22
CA TYR A 7 -0.57 -5.71 -9.64
C TYR A 7 0.12 -4.50 -10.29
N ARG A 8 0.75 -3.61 -9.50
CA ARG A 8 1.51 -2.47 -10.06
C ARG A 8 2.84 -2.89 -10.68
N TYR A 9 3.48 -3.98 -10.25
CA TYR A 9 4.80 -4.36 -10.77
C TYR A 9 4.76 -4.92 -12.19
N ALA A 10 3.74 -5.69 -12.57
CA ALA A 10 3.63 -6.25 -13.92
C ALA A 10 3.26 -5.18 -14.98
N LEU A 11 2.38 -4.23 -14.61
CA LEU A 11 2.02 -3.09 -15.48
C LEU A 11 3.12 -2.02 -15.52
N LEU A 12 3.83 -1.76 -14.41
CA LEU A 12 5.04 -0.93 -14.44
C LEU A 12 6.17 -1.61 -15.22
N LEU A 13 6.34 -2.93 -15.20
CA LEU A 13 7.38 -3.61 -15.99
C LEU A 13 7.09 -3.54 -17.50
N LEU A 14 5.84 -3.67 -17.94
CA LEU A 14 5.46 -3.48 -19.34
C LEU A 14 5.63 -2.02 -19.81
N TRP A 15 5.24 -1.04 -18.97
CA TRP A 15 5.40 0.39 -19.26
C TRP A 15 6.85 0.88 -19.15
N THR A 16 7.64 0.36 -18.20
CA THR A 16 9.06 0.71 -18.04
C THR A 16 9.91 0.10 -19.13
N VAL A 17 9.65 -1.11 -19.62
CA VAL A 17 10.43 -1.75 -20.71
C VAL A 17 10.23 -1.03 -22.06
N LEU A 18 9.03 -0.55 -22.37
CA LEU A 18 8.78 0.21 -23.61
C LEU A 18 9.34 1.64 -23.56
N ILE A 19 9.31 2.30 -22.39
CA ILE A 19 9.94 3.62 -22.19
C ILE A 19 11.47 3.49 -22.07
N THR A 20 12.01 2.42 -21.47
CA THR A 20 13.47 2.20 -21.43
C THR A 20 14.02 1.82 -22.79
N GLN A 21 13.31 1.10 -23.66
CA GLN A 21 13.82 0.86 -25.02
C GLN A 21 13.76 2.10 -25.92
N ARG A 22 12.77 3.00 -25.73
CA ARG A 22 12.73 4.31 -26.43
C ARG A 22 13.75 5.32 -25.87
N LEU A 23 14.01 5.31 -24.56
CA LEU A 23 15.05 6.14 -23.94
C LEU A 23 16.46 5.56 -24.11
N GLN A 24 16.63 4.24 -24.25
CA GLN A 24 17.93 3.61 -24.55
C GLN A 24 18.35 3.79 -26.01
N ALA A 25 17.40 3.95 -26.94
CA ALA A 25 17.71 4.31 -28.32
C ALA A 25 18.15 5.79 -28.48
N GLN A 26 17.93 6.65 -27.47
CA GLN A 26 18.39 8.05 -27.46
C GLN A 26 19.50 8.35 -26.43
N ASN A 27 19.88 7.40 -25.57
CA ASN A 27 20.97 7.56 -24.58
C ASN A 27 22.19 6.67 -24.84
N GLY A 28 22.35 6.15 -26.06
CA GLY A 28 23.55 5.43 -26.49
C GLY A 28 24.74 6.36 -26.73
N GLN A 29 25.26 6.99 -25.66
CA GLN A 29 26.62 7.49 -25.40
C GLN A 29 26.56 8.58 -24.32
N ASN A 30 26.60 8.22 -23.04
CA ASN A 30 26.85 9.21 -21.97
C ASN A 30 27.72 8.60 -20.85
N PRO A 31 29.01 8.95 -20.75
CA PRO A 31 29.96 8.33 -19.82
C PRO A 31 29.96 8.93 -18.39
N TYR A 32 28.91 9.61 -17.92
CA TYR A 32 28.92 10.39 -16.67
C TYR A 32 27.90 9.93 -15.60
N ARG A 33 28.33 9.88 -14.33
CA ARG A 33 27.55 9.38 -13.17
C ARG A 33 26.47 10.38 -12.70
N THR A 34 25.24 9.90 -12.54
CA THR A 34 24.10 10.62 -11.95
C THR A 34 23.75 10.01 -10.59
N PHE A 35 23.52 10.83 -9.56
CA PHE A 35 23.23 10.38 -8.20
C PHE A 35 21.78 10.74 -7.81
N SER A 36 20.92 9.75 -7.50
CA SER A 36 19.54 9.95 -7.00
C SER A 36 19.23 9.10 -5.74
N GLY A 37 18.66 9.70 -4.68
CA GLY A 37 18.40 9.06 -3.37
C GLY A 37 17.90 10.02 -2.26
N TYR A 38 17.42 9.49 -1.12
CA TYR A 38 16.90 10.27 0.04
C TYR A 38 18.01 10.64 1.07
N GLN A 39 18.00 11.90 1.53
CA GLN A 39 18.82 12.54 2.59
C GLN A 39 20.35 12.69 2.39
N GLY A 40 20.98 13.51 3.26
CA GLY A 40 22.33 14.11 3.20
C GLY A 40 23.54 13.18 2.98
N TYR A 41 23.32 11.86 2.94
CA TYR A 41 24.26 10.89 2.41
C TYR A 41 24.71 11.23 0.98
N MET A 42 23.80 11.76 0.15
CA MET A 42 24.09 12.10 -1.25
C MET A 42 25.06 13.27 -1.37
N TYR A 43 24.85 14.32 -0.57
CA TYR A 43 25.79 15.44 -0.50
C TYR A 43 27.14 15.03 0.11
N GLY A 44 27.12 14.22 1.17
CA GLY A 44 28.33 13.65 1.77
C GLY A 44 29.14 12.79 0.78
N THR A 45 28.45 11.99 -0.03
CA THR A 45 29.05 11.16 -1.09
C THR A 45 29.61 12.02 -2.21
N ALA A 46 28.87 13.02 -2.70
CA ALA A 46 29.35 13.94 -3.72
C ALA A 46 30.59 14.73 -3.24
N LYS A 47 30.63 15.13 -1.96
CA LYS A 47 31.80 15.75 -1.34
C LYS A 47 32.98 14.78 -1.20
N ALA A 48 32.72 13.51 -0.92
CA ALA A 48 33.75 12.47 -0.88
C ALA A 48 34.35 12.19 -2.27
N GLU A 49 33.53 12.20 -3.33
CA GLU A 49 33.98 12.05 -4.72
C GLU A 49 34.89 13.20 -5.15
N ILE A 50 34.53 14.45 -4.84
CA ILE A 50 35.39 15.63 -5.09
C ILE A 50 36.71 15.51 -4.32
N LYS A 51 36.66 15.13 -3.04
CA LYS A 51 37.88 14.88 -2.25
C LYS A 51 38.76 13.77 -2.85
N ALA A 52 38.15 12.82 -3.55
CA ALA A 52 38.84 11.75 -4.26
C ALA A 52 39.24 12.12 -5.71
N GLY A 53 39.15 13.40 -6.09
CA GLY A 53 39.54 13.90 -7.42
C GLY A 53 38.57 13.54 -8.55
N ARG A 54 37.34 13.10 -8.24
CA ARG A 54 36.33 12.72 -9.23
C ARG A 54 35.30 13.83 -9.42
N PRO A 55 35.01 14.25 -10.67
CA PRO A 55 34.11 15.36 -10.94
C PRO A 55 32.63 14.98 -10.75
N VAL A 56 31.82 15.92 -10.24
CA VAL A 56 30.38 15.75 -10.02
C VAL A 56 29.61 16.70 -10.93
N LYS A 57 28.95 16.16 -11.95
CA LYS A 57 28.21 16.95 -12.96
C LYS A 57 26.72 17.16 -12.66
N SER A 58 26.12 16.36 -11.78
CA SER A 58 24.70 16.50 -11.43
C SER A 58 24.46 16.24 -9.95
N LEU A 59 23.59 17.05 -9.34
CA LEU A 59 23.23 16.97 -7.94
C LEU A 59 21.73 17.13 -7.75
N ILE A 60 21.11 16.21 -7.02
CA ILE A 60 19.69 16.26 -6.64
C ILE A 60 19.62 16.27 -5.12
N LEU A 61 19.06 17.33 -4.53
CA LEU A 61 18.92 17.50 -3.09
C LEU A 61 17.45 17.67 -2.73
N ASN A 62 17.04 17.04 -1.63
CA ASN A 62 15.71 17.17 -1.07
C ASN A 62 15.81 17.70 0.35
N ASP A 63 14.95 18.66 0.67
CA ASP A 63 14.87 19.48 1.87
C ASP A 63 16.11 20.36 2.14
N TYR A 64 15.85 21.53 2.71
CA TYR A 64 16.89 22.49 3.05
C TYR A 64 17.70 22.02 4.26
N ASP A 65 19.02 21.99 4.12
CA ASP A 65 19.95 21.78 5.24
C ASP A 65 21.12 22.76 5.10
N LYS A 66 21.37 23.50 6.18
CA LYS A 66 22.42 24.54 6.25
C LYS A 66 23.81 23.98 5.96
N SER A 67 24.05 22.71 6.29
CA SER A 67 25.36 22.05 6.16
C SER A 67 25.87 21.92 4.72
N TRP A 68 24.97 21.83 3.73
CA TRP A 68 25.37 21.75 2.32
C TRP A 68 25.34 23.10 1.60
N LEU A 69 24.56 24.07 2.11
CA LEU A 69 24.47 25.41 1.51
C LEU A 69 25.83 26.11 1.49
N ASP A 70 26.54 26.11 2.63
CA ASP A 70 27.79 26.86 2.80
C ASP A 70 28.94 26.39 1.88
N SER A 71 28.77 25.24 1.22
CA SER A 71 29.79 24.59 0.39
C SER A 71 29.30 24.22 -1.02
N LEU A 72 28.07 24.61 -1.42
CA LEU A 72 27.52 24.28 -2.74
C LEU A 72 28.32 24.94 -3.89
N GLY A 73 28.86 26.14 -3.68
CA GLY A 73 29.72 26.82 -4.66
C GLY A 73 31.11 26.21 -4.88
N GLN A 74 31.47 25.15 -4.14
CA GLN A 74 32.74 24.42 -4.30
C GLN A 74 32.68 23.42 -5.47
N PHE A 75 31.49 23.04 -5.92
CA PHE A 75 31.29 22.08 -7.01
C PHE A 75 31.49 22.76 -8.38
N LYS A 76 32.74 23.02 -8.77
CA LYS A 76 33.08 23.82 -9.96
C LYS A 76 32.69 23.21 -11.31
N GLU A 77 32.48 21.89 -11.35
CA GLU A 77 32.13 21.13 -12.57
C GLU A 77 30.64 20.71 -12.63
N LEU A 78 29.82 21.25 -11.73
CA LEU A 78 28.41 20.91 -11.63
C LEU A 78 27.63 21.54 -12.80
N GLU A 79 26.96 20.71 -13.58
CA GLU A 79 26.18 21.12 -14.75
C GLU A 79 24.68 21.14 -14.45
N ARG A 80 24.17 20.26 -13.58
CA ARG A 80 22.73 20.14 -13.28
C ARG A 80 22.45 20.09 -11.78
N VAL A 81 21.53 20.93 -11.32
CA VAL A 81 21.09 20.97 -9.93
C VAL A 81 19.57 20.88 -9.86
N SER A 82 19.05 19.94 -9.07
CA SER A 82 17.63 19.87 -8.73
C SER A 82 17.48 19.93 -7.22
N LEU A 83 16.72 20.90 -6.72
CA LEU A 83 16.49 21.13 -5.30
C LEU A 83 14.99 21.07 -5.01
N THR A 84 14.59 20.20 -4.10
CA THR A 84 13.26 20.28 -3.46
C THR A 84 13.43 20.96 -2.11
N LEU A 85 12.89 22.15 -1.88
CA LEU A 85 13.19 22.93 -0.66
C LEU A 85 11.93 23.25 0.17
N SER A 86 11.63 22.39 1.13
CA SER A 86 10.54 22.61 2.08
C SER A 86 10.90 23.68 3.15
N ASN A 87 9.97 24.56 3.52
CA ASN A 87 10.10 25.50 4.65
C ASN A 87 11.28 26.49 4.60
N VAL A 88 11.69 26.91 3.40
CA VAL A 88 12.76 27.93 3.24
C VAL A 88 12.21 29.36 3.20
N THR A 89 12.94 30.28 3.83
CA THR A 89 12.69 31.73 3.70
C THR A 89 13.27 32.28 2.39
N VAL A 90 12.83 33.46 1.96
CA VAL A 90 13.42 34.17 0.80
C VAL A 90 14.92 34.39 0.97
N PHE A 91 15.38 34.71 2.19
CA PHE A 91 16.79 34.89 2.48
C PHE A 91 17.60 33.60 2.27
N GLN A 92 17.05 32.45 2.67
CA GLN A 92 17.68 31.15 2.46
C GLN A 92 17.72 30.78 0.97
N LEU A 93 16.65 31.06 0.23
CA LEU A 93 16.62 30.84 -1.22
C LEU A 93 17.59 31.76 -1.96
N SER A 94 17.69 33.03 -1.55
CA SER A 94 18.69 33.98 -2.07
C SER A 94 20.13 33.48 -1.83
N ALA A 95 20.41 32.95 -0.65
CA ALA A 95 21.71 32.34 -0.35
C ALA A 95 22.03 31.11 -1.22
N VAL A 96 21.01 30.31 -1.59
CA VAL A 96 21.17 29.21 -2.55
C VAL A 96 21.61 29.73 -3.91
N PHE A 97 20.95 30.77 -4.43
CA PHE A 97 21.35 31.38 -5.70
C PHE A 97 22.77 31.96 -5.65
N GLU A 98 23.15 32.63 -4.56
CA GLU A 98 24.51 33.17 -4.39
C GLU A 98 25.60 32.07 -4.42
N GLN A 99 25.31 30.89 -3.88
CA GLN A 99 26.24 29.76 -3.94
C GLN A 99 26.32 29.15 -5.33
N LEU A 100 25.16 28.98 -5.99
CA LEU A 100 25.10 28.48 -7.36
C LEU A 100 25.73 29.45 -8.37
N ALA A 101 25.72 30.75 -8.11
CA ALA A 101 26.42 31.75 -8.91
C ALA A 101 27.94 31.51 -8.99
N ARG A 102 28.51 30.76 -8.05
CA ARG A 102 29.94 30.40 -8.01
C ARG A 102 30.26 29.12 -8.80
N VAL A 103 29.27 28.51 -9.45
CA VAL A 103 29.39 27.30 -10.26
C VAL A 103 29.37 27.70 -11.74
N PRO A 104 30.53 27.85 -12.40
CA PRO A 104 30.58 28.40 -13.75
C PRO A 104 30.00 27.47 -14.82
N THR A 105 29.93 26.16 -14.56
CA THR A 105 29.43 25.15 -15.51
C THR A 105 27.93 24.89 -15.43
N LEU A 106 27.21 25.57 -14.53
CA LEU A 106 25.80 25.28 -14.26
C LEU A 106 24.93 25.59 -15.48
N SER A 107 24.41 24.54 -16.12
CA SER A 107 23.54 24.64 -17.30
C SER A 107 22.07 24.37 -16.99
N THR A 108 21.76 23.66 -15.90
CA THR A 108 20.38 23.32 -15.51
C THR A 108 20.15 23.56 -14.01
N LEU A 109 19.13 24.35 -13.69
CA LEU A 109 18.63 24.51 -12.33
C LEU A 109 17.14 24.18 -12.27
N THR A 110 16.78 23.28 -11.37
CA THR A 110 15.39 22.93 -11.08
C THR A 110 15.10 23.15 -9.61
N LEU A 111 14.02 23.86 -9.35
CA LEU A 111 13.59 24.29 -8.04
C LEU A 111 12.14 23.81 -7.81
N HIS A 112 11.92 22.89 -6.86
CA HIS A 112 10.61 22.30 -6.54
C HIS A 112 10.11 22.63 -5.11
N ARG A 113 8.79 22.88 -4.98
CA ARG A 113 8.00 22.97 -3.73
C ARG A 113 8.64 23.80 -2.60
N TYR A 114 8.50 25.12 -2.68
CA TYR A 114 8.98 26.08 -1.67
C TYR A 114 7.87 26.50 -0.70
N VAL A 115 8.06 26.31 0.61
CA VAL A 115 7.23 27.02 1.62
C VAL A 115 7.87 28.37 1.92
N VAL A 116 7.84 29.23 0.90
CA VAL A 116 7.99 30.69 1.03
C VAL A 116 6.60 31.23 1.36
N LYS A 117 6.47 32.23 2.24
CA LYS A 117 5.14 32.71 2.66
C LYS A 117 4.40 33.31 1.46
N SER A 118 3.06 33.23 1.41
CA SER A 118 2.19 33.68 0.30
C SER A 118 2.22 35.21 0.00
N GLN A 119 3.21 35.93 0.51
CA GLN A 119 3.42 37.37 0.30
C GLN A 119 4.88 37.73 -0.05
N ASP A 120 5.77 36.74 -0.05
CA ASP A 120 7.18 36.93 -0.27
C ASP A 120 7.49 37.01 -1.78
N THR A 121 8.46 37.85 -2.16
CA THR A 121 8.98 37.97 -3.54
C THR A 121 10.26 37.14 -3.69
N VAL A 122 10.33 36.29 -4.71
CA VAL A 122 11.56 35.55 -5.04
C VAL A 122 12.52 36.48 -5.77
N ILE A 123 13.69 36.71 -5.17
CA ILE A 123 14.72 37.57 -5.73
C ILE A 123 15.83 36.72 -6.36
N ILE A 124 16.16 36.98 -7.62
CA ILE A 124 17.36 36.44 -8.27
C ILE A 124 18.52 37.43 -8.06
N PRO A 125 19.58 37.08 -7.33
CA PRO A 125 20.73 37.94 -7.14
C PRO A 125 21.45 38.25 -8.46
N ARG A 126 22.02 39.46 -8.57
CA ARG A 126 22.79 39.89 -9.75
C ARG A 126 23.97 38.98 -10.06
N SER A 127 24.56 38.35 -9.05
CA SER A 127 25.64 37.37 -9.20
C SER A 127 25.17 36.15 -10.00
N PHE A 128 23.99 35.61 -9.67
CA PHE A 128 23.40 34.47 -10.34
C PHE A 128 22.91 34.82 -11.75
N ALA A 129 22.31 35.99 -11.93
CA ALA A 129 21.80 36.45 -13.24
C ALA A 129 22.91 36.63 -14.31
N LYS A 130 24.19 36.74 -13.90
CA LYS A 130 25.35 36.81 -14.81
C LYS A 130 25.84 35.45 -15.31
N LEU A 131 25.24 34.33 -14.87
CA LEU A 131 25.61 33.00 -15.37
C LEU A 131 25.28 32.87 -16.85
N ASN A 132 26.33 32.91 -17.69
CA ASN A 132 26.20 32.78 -19.14
C ASN A 132 26.10 31.33 -19.63
N THR A 133 26.10 30.34 -18.73
CA THR A 133 26.03 28.91 -19.03
C THR A 133 24.65 28.30 -18.84
N LEU A 134 23.72 29.00 -18.18
CA LEU A 134 22.41 28.48 -17.82
C LEU A 134 21.53 28.32 -19.07
N GLU A 135 21.17 27.07 -19.40
CA GLU A 135 20.31 26.73 -20.54
C GLU A 135 18.89 26.35 -20.10
N ASN A 136 18.74 25.78 -18.90
CA ASN A 136 17.46 25.27 -18.39
C ASN A 136 17.19 25.82 -16.99
N LEU A 137 16.04 26.45 -16.80
CA LEU A 137 15.59 26.97 -15.51
C LEU A 137 14.17 26.50 -15.23
N SER A 138 13.97 25.83 -14.10
CA SER A 138 12.65 25.42 -13.60
C SER A 138 12.45 25.97 -12.20
N ILE A 139 11.40 26.75 -11.99
CA ILE A 139 11.02 27.38 -10.71
C ILE A 139 9.53 27.11 -10.47
N GLN A 140 9.23 26.14 -9.61
CA GLN A 140 7.87 25.82 -9.16
C GLN A 140 7.65 26.30 -7.73
N THR A 141 6.70 27.21 -7.50
CA THR A 141 6.43 27.85 -6.20
C THR A 141 5.11 27.38 -5.57
N ASN A 142 4.83 27.83 -4.34
CA ASN A 142 3.50 27.68 -3.73
C ASN A 142 2.58 28.85 -4.15
N GLU A 143 1.28 28.69 -3.96
CA GLU A 143 0.29 29.70 -4.32
C GLU A 143 0.52 31.05 -3.61
N GLY A 144 0.57 32.12 -4.41
CA GLY A 144 0.65 33.51 -3.96
C GLY A 144 2.05 34.13 -3.82
N VAL A 145 3.11 33.38 -4.14
CA VAL A 145 4.49 33.89 -4.22
C VAL A 145 4.65 34.88 -5.38
N ASP A 146 5.32 36.01 -5.16
CA ASP A 146 5.58 37.01 -6.21
C ASP A 146 6.87 36.68 -6.98
N LEU A 147 6.76 36.62 -8.30
CA LEU A 147 7.85 36.33 -9.24
C LEU A 147 8.28 37.55 -10.07
N SER A 148 7.80 38.75 -9.76
CA SER A 148 8.16 40.02 -10.44
C SER A 148 9.66 40.15 -10.70
N ALA A 149 10.49 39.95 -9.68
CA ALA A 149 11.96 40.03 -9.79
C ALA A 149 12.58 38.88 -10.60
N VAL A 150 11.96 37.69 -10.64
CA VAL A 150 12.41 36.60 -11.53
C VAL A 150 12.24 37.02 -12.98
N TRP A 151 11.08 37.60 -13.32
CA TRP A 151 10.79 38.05 -14.68
C TRP A 151 11.79 39.11 -15.16
N GLU A 152 12.18 40.06 -14.31
CA GLU A 152 13.18 41.09 -14.65
C GLU A 152 14.59 40.51 -14.89
N ALA A 153 14.93 39.41 -14.24
CA ALA A 153 16.25 38.78 -14.36
C ALA A 153 16.37 37.88 -15.60
N LEU A 154 15.27 37.28 -16.09
CA LEU A 154 15.30 36.33 -17.21
C LEU A 154 16.10 36.79 -18.45
N PRO A 155 15.98 38.05 -18.93
CA PRO A 155 16.69 38.51 -20.12
C PRO A 155 18.22 38.47 -20.02
N GLN A 156 18.76 38.36 -18.79
CA GLN A 156 20.21 38.30 -18.56
C GLN A 156 20.78 36.90 -18.86
N PHE A 157 19.94 35.87 -18.89
CA PHE A 157 20.35 34.51 -19.24
C PHE A 157 20.36 34.31 -20.76
N GLU A 158 21.42 34.77 -21.42
CA GLU A 158 21.53 34.76 -22.89
C GLU A 158 21.42 33.37 -23.52
N ARG A 159 21.77 32.30 -22.80
CA ARG A 159 21.71 30.90 -23.29
C ARG A 159 20.45 30.14 -22.87
N LEU A 160 19.49 30.79 -22.21
CA LEU A 160 18.28 30.13 -21.72
C LEU A 160 17.43 29.60 -22.90
N LYS A 161 17.27 28.27 -22.95
CA LYS A 161 16.50 27.54 -23.96
C LYS A 161 15.23 26.92 -23.39
N VAL A 162 15.24 26.48 -22.13
CA VAL A 162 14.09 25.84 -21.48
C VAL A 162 13.74 26.59 -20.21
N LEU A 163 12.47 26.96 -20.09
CA LEU A 163 11.93 27.61 -18.90
C LEU A 163 10.70 26.85 -18.42
N GLU A 164 10.66 26.53 -17.13
CA GLU A 164 9.47 26.02 -16.43
C GLU A 164 9.17 26.93 -15.25
N VAL A 165 7.94 27.44 -15.19
CA VAL A 165 7.55 28.47 -14.23
C VAL A 165 6.09 28.32 -13.83
N GLU A 166 5.76 28.78 -12.63
CA GLU A 166 4.39 28.92 -12.15
C GLU A 166 3.97 30.40 -12.14
N PHE A 167 2.82 30.73 -12.74
CA PHE A 167 2.25 32.08 -12.62
C PHE A 167 1.59 32.27 -11.25
N SER A 168 1.72 33.46 -10.68
CA SER A 168 1.09 33.79 -9.41
C SER A 168 -0.27 34.44 -9.62
N GLN A 169 -1.22 34.25 -8.69
CA GLN A 169 -2.53 34.92 -8.73
C GLN A 169 -2.43 36.46 -8.67
N LYS A 170 -1.32 36.98 -8.17
CA LYS A 170 -1.06 38.43 -8.05
C LYS A 170 -0.45 39.02 -9.32
N GLN A 171 -0.11 38.21 -10.31
CA GLN A 171 0.55 38.66 -11.51
C GLN A 171 -0.39 39.51 -12.37
N VAL A 172 -0.03 40.79 -12.54
CA VAL A 172 -0.76 41.73 -13.40
C VAL A 172 -0.09 41.75 -14.78
N GLY A 173 -0.70 41.07 -15.75
CA GLY A 173 -0.26 41.07 -17.16
C GLY A 173 0.89 40.11 -17.49
N PHE A 174 1.22 40.01 -18.80
CA PHE A 174 2.26 39.13 -19.31
C PHE A 174 3.68 39.69 -19.02
N PRO A 175 4.61 38.89 -18.46
CA PRO A 175 5.89 39.40 -17.98
C PRO A 175 6.79 39.93 -19.11
N ALA A 176 7.14 41.22 -19.05
CA ALA A 176 7.93 41.90 -20.08
C ALA A 176 9.33 41.30 -20.29
N GLY A 177 9.93 40.72 -19.24
CA GLY A 177 11.23 40.04 -19.36
C GLY A 177 11.16 38.75 -20.16
N LEU A 178 10.03 38.03 -20.13
CA LEU A 178 9.85 36.82 -20.95
C LEU A 178 9.86 37.16 -22.45
N ARG A 179 9.28 38.31 -22.85
CA ARG A 179 9.30 38.81 -24.25
C ARG A 179 10.72 39.07 -24.77
N LYS A 180 11.68 39.35 -23.88
CA LYS A 180 13.07 39.64 -24.24
C LYS A 180 13.93 38.37 -24.36
N CYS A 181 13.42 37.20 -24.00
CA CYS A 181 14.14 35.92 -24.03
C CYS A 181 14.18 35.32 -25.45
N LYS A 182 15.01 35.87 -26.35
CA LYS A 182 15.03 35.53 -27.79
C LYS A 182 15.39 34.06 -28.09
N ASN A 183 16.17 33.41 -27.22
CA ASN A 183 16.69 32.05 -27.42
C ASN A 183 15.81 30.94 -26.81
N LEU A 184 14.69 31.31 -26.19
CA LEU A 184 13.80 30.36 -25.54
C LEU A 184 13.14 29.43 -26.58
N LYS A 185 13.33 28.11 -26.40
CA LYS A 185 12.82 27.05 -27.27
C LYS A 185 11.73 26.21 -26.63
N SER A 186 11.72 26.08 -25.32
CA SER A 186 10.69 25.34 -24.59
C SER A 186 10.20 26.13 -23.39
N LEU A 187 8.89 26.18 -23.22
CA LEU A 187 8.25 26.89 -22.12
C LEU A 187 7.20 25.98 -21.49
N THR A 188 7.30 25.79 -20.17
CA THR A 188 6.27 25.15 -19.34
C THR A 188 5.71 26.19 -18.38
N VAL A 189 4.40 26.39 -18.43
CA VAL A 189 3.69 27.35 -17.58
C VAL A 189 2.66 26.61 -16.75
N THR A 190 2.79 26.70 -15.43
CA THR A 190 1.75 26.27 -14.49
C THR A 190 0.88 27.47 -14.14
N MET A 191 -0.42 27.37 -14.39
CA MET A 191 -1.39 28.43 -14.15
C MET A 191 -2.14 28.18 -12.83
N PRO A 192 -2.33 29.22 -12.01
CA PRO A 192 -3.15 29.12 -10.81
C PRO A 192 -4.65 29.02 -11.18
N ALA A 193 -5.46 28.51 -10.26
CA ALA A 193 -6.91 28.39 -10.47
C ALA A 193 -7.54 29.76 -10.80
N GLY A 194 -8.39 29.79 -11.85
CA GLY A 194 -9.16 30.98 -12.26
C GLY A 194 -8.43 32.00 -13.16
N MET A 195 -7.15 31.76 -13.49
CA MET A 195 -6.37 32.63 -14.38
C MET A 195 -6.38 32.10 -15.83
N SER A 196 -6.71 32.97 -16.79
CA SER A 196 -6.54 32.69 -18.22
C SER A 196 -5.13 33.06 -18.68
N LEU A 197 -4.63 32.35 -19.70
CA LEU A 197 -3.33 32.64 -20.28
C LEU A 197 -3.38 33.98 -21.06
N PRO A 198 -2.43 34.91 -20.86
CA PRO A 198 -2.41 36.19 -21.60
C PRO A 198 -2.11 35.98 -23.08
N ALA A 199 -2.75 36.78 -23.96
CA ALA A 199 -2.60 36.66 -25.42
C ALA A 199 -1.17 36.94 -25.91
N GLU A 200 -0.41 37.72 -25.16
CA GLU A 200 0.96 38.13 -25.50
C GLU A 200 1.96 36.97 -25.47
N ILE A 201 1.57 35.78 -24.98
CA ILE A 201 2.38 34.57 -25.13
C ILE A 201 2.65 34.23 -26.60
N GLY A 202 1.73 34.57 -27.50
CA GLY A 202 1.89 34.41 -28.96
C GLY A 202 3.00 35.27 -29.56
N GLU A 203 3.55 36.25 -28.82
CA GLU A 203 4.73 37.01 -29.23
C GLU A 203 6.02 36.17 -29.21
N LEU A 204 6.03 35.02 -28.53
CA LEU A 204 7.17 34.10 -28.43
C LEU A 204 7.31 33.21 -29.66
N LYS A 205 7.53 33.82 -30.83
CA LYS A 205 7.52 33.16 -32.16
C LYS A 205 8.60 32.08 -32.35
N SER A 206 9.66 32.09 -31.55
CA SER A 206 10.82 31.20 -31.67
C SER A 206 10.68 29.87 -30.92
N LEU A 207 9.56 29.68 -30.21
CA LEU A 207 9.29 28.53 -29.36
C LEU A 207 9.04 27.25 -30.19
N ASP A 208 9.75 26.17 -29.86
CA ASP A 208 9.56 24.84 -30.44
C ASP A 208 8.55 24.01 -29.62
N TYR A 209 8.49 24.19 -28.30
CA TYR A 209 7.65 23.40 -27.40
C TYR A 209 6.95 24.25 -26.33
N LEU A 210 5.64 24.04 -26.15
CA LEU A 210 4.84 24.70 -25.13
C LEU A 210 4.09 23.67 -24.28
N THR A 211 4.21 23.77 -22.96
CA THR A 211 3.43 22.98 -22.00
C THR A 211 2.62 23.92 -21.10
N LEU A 212 1.31 23.68 -21.01
CA LEU A 212 0.39 24.44 -20.16
C LEU A 212 -0.20 23.50 -19.10
N GLN A 213 -0.05 23.83 -17.82
CA GLN A 213 -0.56 23.03 -16.71
C GLN A 213 -1.51 23.83 -15.83
N GLY A 214 -2.73 23.35 -15.58
CA GLY A 214 -3.69 23.98 -14.67
C GLY A 214 -3.72 23.32 -13.29
N LYS A 215 -4.05 24.11 -12.25
CA LYS A 215 -4.34 23.60 -10.88
C LYS A 215 -5.87 23.44 -10.66
N TYR A 216 -6.40 22.28 -11.07
CA TYR A 216 -7.69 21.65 -10.70
C TYR A 216 -9.06 22.32 -11.00
N HIS A 217 -10.07 21.44 -11.07
CA HIS A 217 -11.45 21.63 -11.54
C HIS A 217 -12.42 22.14 -10.46
N GLU A 218 -12.92 23.37 -10.58
CA GLU A 218 -14.24 23.74 -10.03
C GLU A 218 -15.07 24.52 -11.07
N ASN A 219 -16.39 24.38 -10.95
CA ASN A 219 -17.44 24.72 -11.93
C ASN A 219 -17.64 26.23 -12.21
N GLY A 220 -16.59 27.02 -12.41
CA GLY A 220 -16.66 28.44 -12.77
C GLY A 220 -15.74 28.78 -13.94
N ALA A 221 -16.32 29.02 -15.13
CA ALA A 221 -15.60 29.08 -16.40
C ALA A 221 -14.71 30.33 -16.61
N LYS A 222 -13.48 30.10 -17.09
CA LYS A 222 -12.81 30.93 -18.11
C LYS A 222 -12.11 30.01 -19.13
N PRO A 223 -12.06 30.38 -20.43
CA PRO A 223 -11.40 29.59 -21.47
C PRO A 223 -9.89 29.43 -21.19
N LEU A 224 -9.35 28.27 -21.62
CA LEU A 224 -7.95 27.86 -21.50
C LEU A 224 -7.00 28.85 -22.20
N ILE A 225 -7.36 29.22 -23.43
CA ILE A 225 -6.56 29.96 -24.41
C ILE A 225 -7.56 30.85 -25.17
N ASP A 226 -7.26 32.14 -25.33
CA ASP A 226 -7.91 32.95 -26.38
C ASP A 226 -7.45 32.43 -27.75
N PRO A 227 -8.33 31.86 -28.59
CA PRO A 227 -7.94 31.26 -29.87
C PRO A 227 -7.15 32.20 -30.80
N GLN A 228 -7.22 33.51 -30.59
CA GLN A 228 -6.56 34.52 -31.42
C GLN A 228 -5.02 34.47 -31.37
N PHE A 229 -4.39 33.86 -30.36
CA PHE A 229 -2.93 33.89 -30.22
C PHE A 229 -2.18 32.69 -30.78
N LEU A 230 -2.84 31.54 -30.98
CA LEU A 230 -2.20 30.35 -31.53
C LEU A 230 -1.57 30.56 -32.92
N PRO A 231 -2.14 31.39 -33.83
CA PRO A 231 -1.49 31.75 -35.08
C PRO A 231 -0.12 32.44 -34.93
N GLY A 232 0.19 33.04 -33.78
CA GLY A 232 1.48 33.68 -33.51
C GLY A 232 2.64 32.69 -33.41
N PHE A 233 2.37 31.42 -33.09
CA PHE A 233 3.37 30.37 -32.92
C PHE A 233 3.75 29.69 -34.23
N THR A 234 4.49 30.39 -35.09
CA THR A 234 4.84 29.90 -36.43
C THR A 234 5.82 28.72 -36.43
N SER A 235 6.63 28.54 -35.38
CA SER A 235 7.68 27.51 -35.28
C SER A 235 7.36 26.35 -34.33
N LEU A 236 6.16 26.33 -33.73
CA LEU A 236 5.83 25.40 -32.65
C LEU A 236 5.69 23.97 -33.17
N LYS A 237 6.56 23.09 -32.69
CA LYS A 237 6.59 21.66 -33.03
C LYS A 237 5.76 20.83 -32.05
N GLY A 238 5.67 21.23 -30.79
CA GLY A 238 4.96 20.47 -29.76
C GLY A 238 4.11 21.31 -28.82
N LEU A 239 2.89 20.85 -28.55
CA LEU A 239 1.98 21.45 -27.59
C LEU A 239 1.46 20.40 -26.60
N VAL A 240 1.63 20.65 -25.31
CA VAL A 240 1.02 19.86 -24.24
C VAL A 240 0.11 20.76 -23.42
N VAL A 241 -1.10 20.29 -23.16
CA VAL A 241 -2.05 20.97 -22.29
C VAL A 241 -2.59 19.99 -21.27
N SER A 242 -2.61 20.39 -19.99
CA SER A 242 -3.14 19.55 -18.94
C SER A 242 -3.99 20.28 -17.91
N SER A 243 -5.07 19.64 -17.46
CA SER A 243 -5.96 20.13 -16.39
C SER A 243 -6.71 21.41 -16.75
N PHE A 244 -7.26 21.47 -17.97
CA PHE A 244 -8.02 22.62 -18.47
C PHE A 244 -9.33 22.22 -19.15
N ARG A 245 -10.30 23.14 -19.22
CA ARG A 245 -11.46 23.02 -20.11
C ARG A 245 -11.12 23.62 -21.48
N ILE A 246 -11.40 22.87 -22.53
CA ILE A 246 -11.07 23.18 -23.93
C ILE A 246 -12.38 23.20 -24.74
N GLN A 247 -12.71 24.33 -25.35
CA GLN A 247 -13.68 24.40 -26.43
C GLN A 247 -13.01 23.97 -27.74
N GLY A 248 -13.73 23.32 -28.65
CA GLY A 248 -13.12 22.73 -29.85
C GLY A 248 -12.48 23.76 -30.77
N THR A 249 -12.97 25.00 -30.72
CA THR A 249 -12.41 26.15 -31.43
C THR A 249 -11.21 26.80 -30.74
N ASP A 250 -10.90 26.47 -29.47
CA ASP A 250 -9.76 27.05 -28.74
C ASP A 250 -8.42 26.75 -29.42
N LEU A 251 -8.36 25.65 -30.18
CA LEU A 251 -7.16 25.22 -30.92
C LEU A 251 -7.20 25.61 -32.40
N LYS A 252 -8.16 26.46 -32.80
CA LYS A 252 -8.27 26.99 -34.16
C LYS A 252 -7.11 27.97 -34.40
N GLY A 253 -6.19 27.61 -35.28
CA GLY A 253 -5.03 28.44 -35.61
C GLY A 253 -3.68 27.86 -35.20
N LEU A 254 -3.64 26.61 -34.71
CA LEU A 254 -2.37 25.88 -34.57
C LEU A 254 -1.61 25.85 -35.90
N GLY A 255 -0.31 26.15 -35.82
CA GLY A 255 0.56 26.31 -36.98
C GLY A 255 0.81 25.00 -37.75
N GLU A 256 1.12 25.13 -39.04
CA GLU A 256 1.46 24.01 -39.93
C GLU A 256 2.75 23.27 -39.53
N SER A 257 3.54 23.84 -38.62
CA SER A 257 4.79 23.27 -38.08
C SER A 257 4.58 22.27 -36.94
N LEU A 258 3.34 22.08 -36.46
CA LEU A 258 3.04 21.23 -35.32
C LEU A 258 3.20 19.74 -35.65
N GLN A 259 4.08 19.06 -34.90
CA GLN A 259 4.41 17.64 -35.06
C GLN A 259 3.82 16.77 -33.94
N SER A 260 3.58 17.34 -32.76
CA SER A 260 3.00 16.60 -31.63
C SER A 260 2.02 17.44 -30.81
N ILE A 261 0.88 16.85 -30.44
CA ILE A 261 -0.04 17.45 -29.48
C ILE A 261 -0.48 16.43 -28.43
N GLY A 262 -0.55 16.85 -27.17
CA GLY A 262 -1.02 16.04 -26.05
C GLY A 262 -1.96 16.79 -25.12
N LEU A 263 -3.14 16.24 -24.89
CA LEU A 263 -4.15 16.78 -23.96
C LEU A 263 -4.35 15.78 -22.82
N TYR A 264 -4.17 16.23 -21.58
CA TYR A 264 -4.16 15.38 -20.39
C TYR A 264 -5.08 15.94 -19.31
N TYR A 265 -5.94 15.14 -18.67
CA TYR A 265 -6.80 15.66 -17.58
C TYR A 265 -7.68 16.86 -18.01
N CYS A 266 -7.98 16.99 -19.30
CA CYS A 266 -8.77 18.09 -19.83
C CYS A 266 -10.26 17.75 -19.96
N THR A 267 -11.11 18.77 -19.92
CA THR A 267 -12.54 18.66 -20.27
C THR A 267 -12.77 19.27 -21.66
N ILE A 268 -13.17 18.47 -22.65
CA ILE A 268 -13.38 18.91 -24.04
C ILE A 268 -14.89 18.98 -24.32
N SER A 269 -15.41 20.18 -24.64
CA SER A 269 -16.84 20.36 -24.90
C SER A 269 -17.26 20.08 -26.34
N GLU A 270 -16.40 20.37 -27.32
CA GLU A 270 -16.68 20.25 -28.76
C GLU A 270 -15.60 19.41 -29.47
N PRO A 271 -15.60 18.08 -29.29
CA PRO A 271 -14.53 17.21 -29.77
C PRO A 271 -14.41 17.17 -31.32
N ASP A 272 -15.51 17.35 -32.05
CA ASP A 272 -15.47 17.37 -33.53
C ASP A 272 -14.76 18.60 -34.10
N GLU A 273 -14.97 19.78 -33.49
CA GLU A 273 -14.29 21.01 -33.89
C GLU A 273 -12.80 20.95 -33.56
N LEU A 274 -12.42 20.23 -32.49
CA LEU A 274 -11.02 19.92 -32.21
C LEU A 274 -10.40 19.13 -33.37
N ILE A 275 -11.04 18.08 -33.86
CA ILE A 275 -10.53 17.30 -35.00
C ILE A 275 -10.41 18.15 -36.26
N LYS A 276 -11.42 18.97 -36.58
CA LYS A 276 -11.36 19.90 -37.72
C LYS A 276 -10.20 20.87 -37.61
N SER A 277 -9.88 21.35 -36.41
CA SER A 277 -8.74 22.23 -36.16
C SER A 277 -7.42 21.50 -36.38
N LEU A 278 -7.30 20.26 -35.90
CA LEU A 278 -6.08 19.47 -36.02
C LEU A 278 -5.80 18.98 -37.44
N ASN A 279 -6.83 18.70 -38.26
CA ASN A 279 -6.65 18.25 -39.65
C ASN A 279 -5.87 19.22 -40.54
N ARG A 280 -5.71 20.48 -40.11
CA ARG A 280 -4.87 21.49 -40.78
C ARG A 280 -3.37 21.25 -40.57
N CYS A 281 -2.99 20.57 -39.47
CA CYS A 281 -1.62 20.26 -39.11
C CYS A 281 -1.14 18.99 -39.86
N ARG A 282 -0.96 19.07 -41.19
CA ARG A 282 -0.70 17.89 -42.04
C ARG A 282 0.57 17.10 -41.69
N ILE A 283 1.53 17.71 -40.98
CA ILE A 283 2.77 17.04 -40.52
C ILE A 283 2.67 16.45 -39.12
N LEU A 284 1.50 16.53 -38.47
CA LEU A 284 1.30 15.99 -37.12
C LEU A 284 1.60 14.49 -37.11
N ALA A 285 2.62 14.11 -36.34
CA ALA A 285 3.11 12.75 -36.22
C ALA A 285 2.64 12.05 -34.93
N SER A 286 2.28 12.81 -33.89
CA SER A 286 1.80 12.27 -32.61
C SER A 286 0.59 13.05 -32.10
N PHE A 287 -0.48 12.33 -31.78
CA PHE A 287 -1.68 12.87 -31.16
C PHE A 287 -2.06 12.06 -29.91
N ARG A 288 -2.16 12.73 -28.76
CA ARG A 288 -2.42 12.09 -27.47
C ARG A 288 -3.58 12.74 -26.72
N LEU A 289 -4.51 11.92 -26.26
CA LEU A 289 -5.67 12.25 -25.45
C LEU A 289 -5.73 11.28 -24.26
N GLN A 290 -5.61 11.78 -23.03
CA GLN A 290 -5.52 10.90 -21.86
C GLN A 290 -6.19 11.49 -20.61
N ASN A 291 -6.91 10.66 -19.86
CA ASN A 291 -7.63 11.06 -18.64
C ASN A 291 -8.61 12.21 -18.89
N LEU A 292 -9.41 12.14 -19.96
CA LEU A 292 -10.25 13.26 -20.40
C LEU A 292 -11.72 13.10 -19.99
N THR A 293 -12.41 14.23 -19.85
CA THR A 293 -13.87 14.30 -19.91
C THR A 293 -14.24 14.87 -21.28
N LEU A 294 -14.92 14.12 -22.14
CA LEU A 294 -15.45 14.64 -23.39
C LEU A 294 -16.85 14.11 -23.71
N SER A 295 -17.60 14.87 -24.50
CA SER A 295 -18.75 14.37 -25.24
C SER A 295 -18.30 13.35 -26.31
N PRO A 296 -19.16 12.42 -26.76
CA PRO A 296 -18.84 11.55 -27.90
C PRO A 296 -18.55 12.35 -29.18
N PHE A 297 -17.70 11.82 -30.07
CA PHE A 297 -17.53 12.37 -31.41
C PHE A 297 -18.80 12.11 -32.24
N SER A 298 -19.07 12.90 -33.28
CA SER A 298 -20.10 12.52 -34.25
C SER A 298 -19.59 11.43 -35.20
N ALA A 299 -20.51 10.72 -35.85
CA ALA A 299 -20.17 9.76 -36.90
C ALA A 299 -19.46 10.38 -38.12
N ALA A 300 -19.48 11.72 -38.25
CA ALA A 300 -18.82 12.45 -39.32
C ALA A 300 -17.39 12.90 -38.96
N ALA A 301 -16.93 12.71 -37.72
CA ALA A 301 -15.59 13.09 -37.30
C ALA A 301 -14.53 12.21 -38.01
N LYS A 302 -13.71 12.84 -38.85
CA LYS A 302 -12.64 12.20 -39.63
C LYS A 302 -11.29 12.83 -39.32
N LEU A 303 -10.31 11.99 -39.06
CA LEU A 303 -8.94 12.35 -38.72
C LEU A 303 -8.08 12.21 -40.00
N GLU A 304 -7.87 13.32 -40.69
CA GLU A 304 -7.23 13.38 -42.01
C GLU A 304 -5.75 13.73 -41.91
N LEU A 305 -5.01 12.96 -41.11
CA LEU A 305 -3.60 13.21 -40.80
C LEU A 305 -2.72 12.10 -41.42
N PRO A 306 -2.23 12.28 -42.67
CA PRO A 306 -1.52 11.22 -43.40
C PRO A 306 -0.14 10.88 -42.80
N ASN A 307 0.48 11.81 -42.07
CA ASN A 307 1.79 11.63 -41.45
C ASN A 307 1.71 11.14 -39.98
N LEU A 308 0.51 10.86 -39.48
CA LEU A 308 0.31 10.44 -38.10
C LEU A 308 0.92 9.05 -37.88
N LYS A 309 1.88 8.97 -36.96
CA LYS A 309 2.60 7.74 -36.57
C LYS A 309 2.10 7.19 -35.24
N GLU A 310 1.59 8.07 -34.38
CA GLU A 310 1.20 7.75 -33.01
C GLU A 310 -0.16 8.36 -32.69
N LEU A 311 -1.12 7.52 -32.31
CA LEU A 311 -2.42 7.92 -31.80
C LEU A 311 -2.66 7.27 -30.45
N PHE A 312 -2.82 8.09 -29.42
CA PHE A 312 -3.13 7.66 -28.07
C PHE A 312 -4.46 8.26 -27.62
N PHE A 313 -5.36 7.39 -27.20
CA PHE A 313 -6.61 7.73 -26.56
C PHE A 313 -6.81 6.79 -25.36
N SER A 314 -6.83 7.33 -24.15
CA SER A 314 -6.92 6.48 -22.95
C SER A 314 -7.69 7.11 -21.80
N ASP A 315 -8.32 6.24 -20.99
CA ASP A 315 -8.89 6.56 -19.69
C ASP A 315 -9.91 7.70 -19.72
N LEU A 316 -11.04 7.51 -20.41
CA LEU A 316 -12.15 8.46 -20.31
C LEU A 316 -12.83 8.32 -18.94
N TYR A 317 -13.13 9.46 -18.29
CA TYR A 317 -13.88 9.44 -17.02
C TYR A 317 -15.26 8.77 -17.19
N GLU A 318 -15.73 8.10 -16.13
CA GLU A 318 -16.94 7.26 -16.13
C GLU A 318 -18.20 7.93 -16.71
N ASP A 319 -18.38 9.23 -16.49
CA ASP A 319 -19.52 10.00 -16.99
C ASP A 319 -19.57 10.06 -18.53
N SER A 320 -18.42 9.96 -19.22
CA SER A 320 -18.33 9.94 -20.68
C SER A 320 -18.68 8.57 -21.28
N LEU A 321 -18.57 7.49 -20.51
CA LEU A 321 -18.73 6.11 -21.01
C LEU A 321 -20.13 5.52 -20.75
N ARG A 322 -20.92 6.07 -19.81
CA ARG A 322 -22.17 5.46 -19.33
C ARG A 322 -23.43 5.68 -20.21
N LYS A 323 -23.40 6.57 -21.21
CA LYS A 323 -24.66 7.08 -21.84
C LYS A 323 -25.05 6.52 -23.23
N LYS A 324 -24.18 5.84 -24.00
CA LYS A 324 -24.52 5.11 -25.26
C LYS A 324 -23.30 4.38 -25.87
N PRO A 325 -23.46 3.27 -26.62
CA PRO A 325 -22.36 2.58 -27.29
C PRO A 325 -21.99 3.25 -28.63
N ILE A 326 -20.70 3.56 -28.79
CA ILE A 326 -19.94 3.92 -30.01
C ILE A 326 -20.42 5.12 -30.84
N ALA A 327 -19.86 6.28 -30.48
CA ALA A 327 -19.26 7.20 -31.45
C ALA A 327 -17.96 7.78 -30.85
N GLY A 328 -17.17 6.92 -30.20
CA GLY A 328 -16.15 7.32 -29.24
C GLY A 328 -14.75 7.61 -29.79
N VAL A 329 -14.49 7.36 -31.07
CA VAL A 329 -13.19 7.64 -31.73
C VAL A 329 -13.45 8.10 -33.17
N PRO A 330 -12.79 9.16 -33.66
CA PRO A 330 -12.93 9.61 -35.04
C PRO A 330 -12.39 8.58 -36.05
N ASP A 331 -12.92 8.58 -37.27
CA ASP A 331 -12.44 7.75 -38.37
C ASP A 331 -11.02 8.17 -38.77
N PHE A 332 -10.04 7.29 -38.60
CA PHE A 332 -8.63 7.53 -38.90
C PHE A 332 -8.14 6.71 -40.11
N SER A 333 -9.05 6.27 -41.00
CA SER A 333 -8.69 5.49 -42.20
C SER A 333 -7.66 6.19 -43.11
N ALA A 334 -7.57 7.51 -43.05
CA ALA A 334 -6.58 8.30 -43.79
C ALA A 334 -5.15 8.25 -43.20
N SER A 335 -4.99 7.81 -41.94
CA SER A 335 -3.72 7.78 -41.20
C SER A 335 -3.00 6.43 -41.36
N THR A 336 -2.74 6.00 -42.59
CA THR A 336 -2.18 4.68 -42.92
C THR A 336 -0.73 4.45 -42.45
N GLN A 337 -0.01 5.53 -42.09
CA GLN A 337 1.36 5.50 -41.58
C GLN A 337 1.45 5.25 -40.05
N LEU A 338 0.31 4.98 -39.40
CA LEU A 338 0.26 4.70 -37.97
C LEU A 338 1.12 3.48 -37.61
N LYS A 339 2.02 3.71 -36.66
CA LYS A 339 2.89 2.68 -36.06
C LYS A 339 2.42 2.27 -34.67
N VAL A 340 1.81 3.20 -33.94
CA VAL A 340 1.30 2.96 -32.58
C VAL A 340 -0.14 3.46 -32.50
N LEU A 341 -1.03 2.55 -32.18
CA LEU A 341 -2.42 2.83 -31.88
C LEU A 341 -2.73 2.35 -30.46
N HIS A 342 -3.07 3.28 -29.59
CA HIS A 342 -3.46 3.02 -28.20
C HIS A 342 -4.86 3.58 -27.98
N LEU A 343 -5.83 2.70 -27.78
CA LEU A 343 -7.23 2.98 -27.51
C LEU A 343 -7.65 2.18 -26.26
N GLU A 344 -7.32 2.67 -25.07
CA GLU A 344 -7.59 1.99 -23.80
C GLU A 344 -8.80 2.60 -23.09
N ARG A 345 -9.79 1.79 -22.73
CA ARG A 345 -11.02 2.26 -22.03
C ARG A 345 -11.72 3.43 -22.75
N VAL A 346 -11.73 3.37 -24.07
CA VAL A 346 -12.34 4.37 -24.97
C VAL A 346 -13.34 3.74 -25.95
N LEU A 347 -13.21 2.44 -26.21
CA LEU A 347 -14.11 1.66 -27.06
C LEU A 347 -15.16 0.98 -26.17
N GLY A 348 -16.42 1.03 -26.61
CA GLY A 348 -17.45 0.11 -26.13
C GLY A 348 -17.24 -1.27 -26.76
N GLU A 349 -18.27 -1.78 -27.43
CA GLU A 349 -18.23 -3.09 -28.08
C GLU A 349 -17.65 -3.06 -29.50
N SER A 350 -17.60 -1.90 -30.18
CA SER A 350 -17.21 -1.80 -31.60
C SER A 350 -15.81 -1.23 -31.82
N LEU A 351 -15.17 -1.78 -32.84
CA LEU A 351 -13.88 -1.35 -33.35
C LEU A 351 -14.01 -0.08 -34.22
N PRO A 352 -12.98 0.78 -34.25
CA PRO A 352 -12.95 1.94 -35.14
C PRO A 352 -12.81 1.53 -36.62
N LYS A 353 -13.37 2.35 -37.52
CA LYS A 353 -13.19 2.21 -38.97
C LYS A 353 -11.72 2.45 -39.36
N GLY A 354 -11.24 1.70 -40.34
CA GLY A 354 -9.89 1.84 -40.89
C GLY A 354 -8.79 1.06 -40.15
N LEU A 355 -9.11 0.39 -39.04
CA LEU A 355 -8.13 -0.40 -38.28
C LEU A 355 -7.46 -1.48 -39.15
N ASP A 356 -8.23 -2.14 -40.02
CA ASP A 356 -7.77 -3.19 -40.95
C ASP A 356 -6.82 -2.69 -42.06
N GLN A 357 -6.72 -1.37 -42.26
CA GLN A 357 -5.87 -0.73 -43.27
C GLN A 357 -4.47 -0.38 -42.74
N LEU A 358 -4.22 -0.48 -41.42
CA LEU A 358 -2.98 -0.06 -40.77
C LEU A 358 -1.84 -1.09 -40.94
N THR A 359 -1.33 -1.21 -42.16
CA THR A 359 -0.26 -2.18 -42.49
C THR A 359 1.11 -1.86 -41.88
N GLU A 360 1.33 -0.60 -41.49
CA GLU A 360 2.56 -0.12 -40.84
C GLU A 360 2.57 -0.31 -39.32
N LEU A 361 1.48 -0.84 -38.74
CA LEU A 361 1.28 -0.89 -37.30
C LEU A 361 2.30 -1.83 -36.62
N GLU A 362 3.00 -1.30 -35.62
CA GLU A 362 3.97 -2.02 -34.79
C GLU A 362 3.38 -2.32 -33.39
N THR A 363 2.50 -1.46 -32.88
CA THR A 363 1.85 -1.62 -31.57
C THR A 363 0.35 -1.36 -31.67
N LEU A 364 -0.45 -2.36 -31.27
CA LEU A 364 -1.89 -2.28 -31.11
C LEU A 364 -2.25 -2.47 -29.63
N HIS A 365 -2.82 -1.44 -29.00
CA HIS A 365 -3.25 -1.49 -27.62
C HIS A 365 -4.72 -1.10 -27.51
N LEU A 366 -5.57 -2.06 -27.15
CA LEU A 366 -7.04 -1.96 -27.03
C LEU A 366 -7.52 -2.45 -25.65
N ALA A 367 -6.74 -2.29 -24.59
CA ALA A 367 -7.08 -2.87 -23.28
C ALA A 367 -8.28 -2.16 -22.63
N GLY A 368 -8.98 -2.88 -21.75
CA GLY A 368 -10.01 -2.29 -20.90
C GLY A 368 -11.23 -1.76 -21.66
N ASN A 369 -11.56 -2.35 -22.81
CA ASN A 369 -12.77 -2.00 -23.56
C ASN A 369 -13.84 -3.10 -23.35
N GLN A 370 -14.90 -3.12 -24.16
CA GLN A 370 -15.94 -4.16 -24.13
C GLN A 370 -15.96 -4.98 -25.42
N LEU A 371 -14.81 -5.11 -26.09
CA LEU A 371 -14.71 -5.76 -27.40
C LEU A 371 -15.00 -7.25 -27.29
N THR A 372 -15.86 -7.75 -28.17
CA THR A 372 -16.18 -9.19 -28.30
C THR A 372 -15.37 -9.89 -29.39
N GLN A 373 -14.82 -9.13 -30.33
CA GLN A 373 -13.99 -9.60 -31.45
C GLN A 373 -12.93 -8.57 -31.86
N LEU A 374 -11.89 -9.04 -32.54
CA LEU A 374 -10.85 -8.23 -33.19
C LEU A 374 -10.99 -8.32 -34.72
N PRO A 375 -10.49 -7.33 -35.49
CA PRO A 375 -10.49 -7.44 -36.94
C PRO A 375 -9.42 -8.45 -37.40
N ASP A 376 -9.43 -8.84 -38.68
CA ASP A 376 -8.33 -9.64 -39.22
C ASP A 376 -7.00 -8.86 -39.13
N LEU A 377 -6.04 -9.40 -38.39
CA LEU A 377 -4.71 -8.82 -38.21
C LEU A 377 -3.70 -9.31 -39.27
N GLY A 378 -4.14 -10.15 -40.22
CA GLY A 378 -3.26 -10.81 -41.18
C GLY A 378 -2.44 -9.89 -42.10
N ARG A 379 -2.87 -8.63 -42.27
CA ARG A 379 -2.15 -7.61 -43.05
C ARG A 379 -1.10 -6.84 -42.22
N MET A 380 -1.20 -6.87 -40.89
CA MET A 380 -0.36 -6.10 -39.96
C MET A 380 0.93 -6.87 -39.62
N THR A 381 1.69 -7.25 -40.65
CA THR A 381 2.89 -8.10 -40.52
C THR A 381 4.05 -7.45 -39.74
N LYS A 382 3.98 -6.13 -39.50
CA LYS A 382 4.95 -5.35 -38.71
C LYS A 382 4.66 -5.33 -37.21
N LEU A 383 3.53 -5.91 -36.76
CA LEU A 383 3.17 -5.95 -35.35
C LEU A 383 4.27 -6.59 -34.50
N ARG A 384 4.63 -5.89 -33.43
CA ARG A 384 5.55 -6.29 -32.38
C ARG A 384 4.84 -6.46 -31.05
N MET A 385 3.76 -5.70 -30.83
CA MET A 385 3.07 -5.66 -29.56
C MET A 385 1.55 -5.62 -29.77
N ILE A 386 0.84 -6.59 -29.19
CA ILE A 386 -0.62 -6.63 -29.13
C ILE A 386 -1.05 -6.68 -27.67
N VAL A 387 -1.86 -5.71 -27.23
CA VAL A 387 -2.38 -5.61 -25.87
C VAL A 387 -3.88 -5.42 -25.94
N VAL A 388 -4.63 -6.45 -25.59
CA VAL A 388 -6.11 -6.54 -25.69
C VAL A 388 -6.73 -7.12 -24.43
N ASN A 389 -5.99 -7.10 -23.31
CA ASN A 389 -6.48 -7.58 -22.03
C ASN A 389 -7.69 -6.78 -21.51
N ASN A 390 -8.47 -7.38 -20.62
CA ASN A 390 -9.64 -6.75 -20.01
C ASN A 390 -10.71 -6.39 -21.07
N ASN A 391 -11.11 -7.37 -21.89
CA ASN A 391 -12.17 -7.27 -22.89
C ASN A 391 -13.12 -8.49 -22.75
N GLN A 392 -13.97 -8.72 -23.75
CA GLN A 392 -14.90 -9.85 -23.82
C GLN A 392 -14.61 -10.75 -25.04
N LEU A 393 -13.35 -10.80 -25.48
CA LEU A 393 -12.95 -11.54 -26.69
C LEU A 393 -13.15 -13.04 -26.49
N LYS A 394 -13.87 -13.69 -27.41
CA LYS A 394 -14.07 -15.15 -27.43
C LYS A 394 -12.99 -15.90 -28.21
N GLU A 395 -12.40 -15.23 -29.20
CA GLU A 395 -11.33 -15.77 -30.04
C GLU A 395 -10.33 -14.68 -30.45
N LEU A 396 -9.12 -15.11 -30.83
CA LEU A 396 -8.16 -14.26 -31.52
C LEU A 396 -8.19 -14.57 -33.03
N PRO A 397 -8.08 -13.56 -33.91
CA PRO A 397 -8.21 -13.74 -35.34
C PRO A 397 -7.07 -14.61 -35.88
N LYS A 398 -7.39 -15.61 -36.72
CA LYS A 398 -6.41 -16.56 -37.29
C LYS A 398 -5.24 -15.86 -38.00
N GLY A 399 -5.48 -14.69 -38.61
CA GLY A 399 -4.45 -13.89 -39.26
C GLY A 399 -3.32 -13.41 -38.35
N ILE A 400 -3.49 -13.41 -37.01
CA ILE A 400 -2.43 -13.06 -36.05
C ILE A 400 -1.17 -13.92 -36.23
N ALA A 401 -1.31 -15.17 -36.71
CA ALA A 401 -0.19 -16.05 -37.01
C ALA A 401 0.75 -15.50 -38.10
N LYS A 402 0.33 -14.51 -38.90
CA LYS A 402 1.18 -13.83 -39.89
C LYS A 402 2.07 -12.75 -39.28
N ALA A 403 1.83 -12.33 -38.03
CA ALA A 403 2.64 -11.34 -37.32
C ALA A 403 3.95 -11.95 -36.79
N GLN A 404 4.85 -12.34 -37.69
CA GLN A 404 6.10 -13.05 -37.35
C GLN A 404 7.11 -12.19 -36.54
N LYS A 405 6.89 -10.87 -36.49
CA LYS A 405 7.69 -9.92 -35.68
C LYS A 405 7.13 -9.70 -34.27
N LEU A 406 6.06 -10.40 -33.90
CA LEU A 406 5.39 -10.25 -32.61
C LEU A 406 6.35 -10.63 -31.48
N ARG A 407 6.61 -9.67 -30.59
CA ARG A 407 7.43 -9.83 -29.39
C ARG A 407 6.61 -10.01 -28.13
N GLY A 408 5.37 -9.53 -28.12
CA GLY A 408 4.49 -9.88 -27.04
C GLY A 408 3.01 -9.81 -27.37
N LEU A 409 2.28 -10.55 -26.56
CA LEU A 409 0.83 -10.66 -26.62
C LEU A 409 0.29 -10.59 -25.20
N ASN A 410 -0.59 -9.63 -24.93
CA ASN A 410 -1.37 -9.60 -23.70
C ASN A 410 -2.86 -9.64 -24.03
N ALA A 411 -3.48 -10.79 -23.81
CA ALA A 411 -4.92 -11.00 -23.96
C ALA A 411 -5.56 -11.55 -22.68
N ALA A 412 -4.96 -11.25 -21.51
CA ALA A 412 -5.49 -11.67 -20.21
C ALA A 412 -6.87 -11.07 -19.91
N ASN A 413 -7.67 -11.70 -19.05
CA ASN A 413 -9.03 -11.27 -18.69
C ASN A 413 -9.91 -11.08 -19.93
N ASN A 414 -10.14 -12.17 -20.66
CA ASN A 414 -11.05 -12.27 -21.80
C ASN A 414 -11.86 -13.56 -21.66
N GLN A 415 -12.50 -14.03 -22.74
CA GLN A 415 -13.29 -15.27 -22.79
C GLN A 415 -12.70 -16.26 -23.82
N LEU A 416 -11.39 -16.23 -24.04
CA LEU A 416 -10.73 -17.06 -25.07
C LEU A 416 -10.82 -18.55 -24.71
N SER A 417 -11.39 -19.36 -25.59
CA SER A 417 -11.42 -20.83 -25.43
C SER A 417 -10.26 -21.54 -26.14
N GLU A 418 -9.73 -20.95 -27.20
CA GLU A 418 -8.60 -21.49 -27.96
C GLU A 418 -7.62 -20.40 -28.43
N LEU A 419 -6.39 -20.82 -28.78
CA LEU A 419 -5.40 -19.98 -29.44
C LEU A 419 -5.32 -20.33 -30.92
N PRO A 420 -5.16 -19.34 -31.82
CA PRO A 420 -5.15 -19.59 -33.25
C PRO A 420 -3.96 -20.47 -33.67
N PRO A 421 -4.16 -21.40 -34.62
CA PRO A 421 -3.10 -22.26 -35.12
C PRO A 421 -1.91 -21.45 -35.63
N GLY A 422 -0.70 -21.84 -35.22
CA GLY A 422 0.53 -21.19 -35.65
C GLY A 422 0.85 -19.88 -34.94
N LEU A 423 0.10 -19.44 -33.92
CA LEU A 423 0.48 -18.30 -33.08
C LEU A 423 1.91 -18.45 -32.52
N PHE A 424 2.25 -19.67 -32.07
CA PHE A 424 3.57 -20.00 -31.53
C PHE A 424 4.65 -20.24 -32.59
N ASN A 425 4.35 -19.99 -33.88
CA ASN A 425 5.39 -19.88 -34.90
C ASN A 425 6.11 -18.53 -34.86
N ALA A 426 5.57 -17.51 -34.19
CA ALA A 426 6.20 -16.20 -34.04
C ALA A 426 7.44 -16.30 -33.13
N SER A 427 8.60 -16.60 -33.73
CA SER A 427 9.86 -16.88 -33.02
C SER A 427 10.44 -15.70 -32.25
N GLU A 428 9.93 -14.49 -32.49
CA GLU A 428 10.32 -13.27 -31.78
C GLU A 428 9.58 -13.06 -30.46
N LEU A 429 8.60 -13.91 -30.11
CA LEU A 429 7.82 -13.79 -28.88
C LEU A 429 8.73 -13.86 -27.64
N GLU A 430 8.64 -12.85 -26.79
CA GLU A 430 9.34 -12.71 -25.52
C GLU A 430 8.39 -12.82 -24.32
N PHE A 431 7.14 -12.36 -24.45
CA PHE A 431 6.16 -12.38 -23.37
C PHE A 431 4.74 -12.65 -23.85
N VAL A 432 4.07 -13.62 -23.22
CA VAL A 432 2.70 -14.03 -23.55
C VAL A 432 1.87 -14.07 -22.26
N PHE A 433 0.84 -13.23 -22.20
CA PHE A 433 -0.05 -13.10 -21.05
C PHE A 433 -1.49 -13.41 -21.48
N LEU A 434 -2.00 -14.53 -20.99
CA LEU A 434 -3.30 -15.12 -21.32
C LEU A 434 -4.11 -15.48 -20.07
N ALA A 435 -3.72 -14.94 -18.91
CA ALA A 435 -4.36 -15.26 -17.64
C ALA A 435 -5.87 -14.92 -17.65
N ASN A 436 -6.68 -15.66 -16.87
CA ASN A 436 -8.12 -15.45 -16.73
C ASN A 436 -8.86 -15.49 -18.08
N ASN A 437 -8.84 -16.66 -18.71
CA ASN A 437 -9.57 -16.99 -19.94
C ASN A 437 -10.24 -18.38 -19.77
N HIS A 438 -10.64 -19.03 -20.86
CA HIS A 438 -11.27 -20.36 -20.88
C HIS A 438 -10.43 -21.37 -21.69
N LEU A 439 -9.11 -21.19 -21.74
CA LEU A 439 -8.24 -22.05 -22.54
C LEU A 439 -8.15 -23.44 -21.92
N GLU A 440 -8.47 -24.47 -22.71
CA GLU A 440 -8.34 -25.87 -22.30
C GLU A 440 -6.98 -26.48 -22.69
N LYS A 441 -6.35 -25.95 -23.75
CA LYS A 441 -5.08 -26.46 -24.30
C LYS A 441 -4.20 -25.34 -24.83
N LEU A 442 -2.90 -25.63 -24.92
CA LEU A 442 -1.91 -24.79 -25.61
C LEU A 442 -1.48 -25.43 -26.94
N PRO A 443 -0.98 -24.62 -27.91
CA PRO A 443 -0.36 -25.15 -29.11
C PRO A 443 0.78 -26.13 -28.80
N ALA A 444 0.85 -27.23 -29.55
CA ALA A 444 1.72 -28.37 -29.25
C ALA A 444 3.22 -28.14 -29.51
N ASP A 445 3.63 -27.05 -30.18
CA ASP A 445 5.03 -26.81 -30.54
C ASP A 445 5.60 -25.55 -29.91
N PHE A 446 6.47 -25.74 -28.93
CA PHE A 446 7.24 -24.69 -28.24
C PHE A 446 8.67 -24.55 -28.78
N SER A 447 9.09 -25.38 -29.72
CA SER A 447 10.48 -25.40 -30.23
C SER A 447 10.90 -24.10 -30.92
N LYS A 448 9.95 -23.32 -31.44
CA LYS A 448 10.22 -22.03 -32.10
C LYS A 448 10.28 -20.85 -31.14
N LEU A 449 9.78 -21.00 -29.91
CA LEU A 449 9.69 -19.92 -28.92
C LEU A 449 11.01 -19.72 -28.14
N GLN A 450 12.12 -19.68 -28.87
CA GLN A 450 13.46 -19.58 -28.30
C GLN A 450 13.72 -18.23 -27.63
N LYS A 451 12.88 -17.21 -27.83
CA LYS A 451 13.01 -15.90 -27.17
C LYS A 451 12.04 -15.69 -26.01
N LEU A 452 11.13 -16.63 -25.77
CA LEU A 452 10.08 -16.50 -24.76
C LEU A 452 10.71 -16.51 -23.36
N LYS A 453 10.43 -15.46 -22.59
CA LYS A 453 10.91 -15.26 -21.22
C LYS A 453 9.78 -15.37 -20.20
N ASP A 454 8.60 -14.86 -20.55
CA ASP A 454 7.46 -14.79 -19.63
C ASP A 454 6.22 -15.43 -20.25
N LEU A 455 5.67 -16.43 -19.56
CA LEU A 455 4.41 -17.06 -19.94
C LEU A 455 3.47 -17.08 -18.73
N ASN A 456 2.36 -16.34 -18.83
CA ASN A 456 1.31 -16.37 -17.83
C ASN A 456 -0.01 -16.86 -18.44
N ILE A 457 -0.47 -18.01 -17.96
CA ILE A 457 -1.72 -18.65 -18.37
C ILE A 457 -2.53 -19.04 -17.12
N SER A 458 -2.32 -18.35 -15.99
CA SER A 458 -3.07 -18.61 -14.77
C SER A 458 -4.58 -18.37 -14.95
N GLY A 459 -5.45 -19.06 -14.24
CA GLY A 459 -6.91 -18.84 -14.30
C GLY A 459 -7.52 -19.29 -15.63
N ASN A 460 -7.12 -20.45 -16.13
CA ASN A 460 -7.69 -21.09 -17.33
C ASN A 460 -8.22 -22.49 -16.97
N GLN A 461 -8.50 -23.32 -17.97
CA GLN A 461 -9.04 -24.68 -17.82
C GLN A 461 -8.05 -25.72 -18.36
N LEU A 462 -6.74 -25.43 -18.30
CA LEU A 462 -5.72 -26.32 -18.84
C LEU A 462 -5.68 -27.63 -18.06
N THR A 463 -5.85 -28.75 -18.74
CA THR A 463 -5.75 -30.11 -18.16
C THR A 463 -4.37 -30.72 -18.31
N GLU A 464 -3.62 -30.29 -19.33
CA GLU A 464 -2.24 -30.73 -19.61
C GLU A 464 -1.38 -29.59 -20.17
N LEU A 465 -0.06 -29.72 -20.04
CA LEU A 465 0.91 -28.89 -20.75
C LEU A 465 1.51 -29.66 -21.93
N PRO A 466 1.91 -28.97 -23.02
CA PRO A 466 2.60 -29.62 -24.14
C PRO A 466 3.88 -30.36 -23.70
N LYS A 467 4.06 -31.58 -24.22
CA LYS A 467 5.18 -32.48 -23.88
C LYS A 467 6.57 -31.89 -24.15
N ASN A 468 6.66 -30.84 -24.95
CA ASN A 468 7.88 -30.13 -25.35
C ASN A 468 7.94 -28.70 -24.81
N ILE A 469 7.20 -28.36 -23.75
CA ILE A 469 7.29 -27.04 -23.09
C ILE A 469 8.73 -26.68 -22.72
N GLY A 470 9.55 -27.71 -22.42
CA GLY A 470 10.98 -27.61 -22.13
C GLY A 470 11.85 -27.04 -23.25
N SER A 471 11.38 -27.08 -24.50
CA SER A 471 12.12 -26.55 -25.66
C SER A 471 12.22 -25.03 -25.66
N GLY A 472 11.38 -24.31 -24.90
CA GLY A 472 11.43 -22.86 -24.72
C GLY A 472 12.58 -22.41 -23.81
N GLY A 473 13.84 -22.73 -24.17
CA GLY A 473 15.00 -22.67 -23.27
C GLY A 473 15.34 -21.31 -22.65
N ASN A 474 14.69 -20.22 -23.07
CA ASN A 474 14.83 -18.88 -22.49
C ASN A 474 13.75 -18.49 -21.48
N LEU A 475 12.79 -19.38 -21.20
CA LEU A 475 11.70 -19.11 -20.28
C LEU A 475 12.24 -18.91 -18.86
N GLN A 476 11.88 -17.78 -18.26
CA GLN A 476 12.31 -17.36 -16.92
C GLN A 476 11.15 -17.39 -15.94
N ASN A 477 9.95 -17.03 -16.37
CA ASN A 477 8.77 -17.02 -15.51
C ASN A 477 7.62 -17.79 -16.18
N LEU A 478 7.16 -18.84 -15.49
CA LEU A 478 6.03 -19.66 -15.90
C LEU A 478 4.94 -19.59 -14.82
N GLN A 479 3.79 -19.04 -15.15
CA GLN A 479 2.65 -18.87 -14.25
C GLN A 479 1.46 -19.66 -14.81
N LEU A 480 1.04 -20.67 -14.06
CA LEU A 480 0.04 -21.69 -14.44
C LEU A 480 -1.01 -21.90 -13.33
N SER A 481 -1.02 -21.03 -12.32
CA SER A 481 -1.91 -21.17 -11.17
C SER A 481 -3.39 -21.12 -11.55
N ASN A 482 -4.25 -21.78 -10.79
CA ASN A 482 -5.69 -21.86 -11.06
C ASN A 482 -5.99 -22.44 -12.45
N ASN A 483 -5.56 -23.68 -12.69
CA ASN A 483 -5.90 -24.48 -13.87
C ASN A 483 -6.36 -25.87 -13.39
N GLU A 484 -6.51 -26.83 -14.31
CA GLU A 484 -6.93 -28.20 -14.04
C GLU A 484 -5.81 -29.21 -14.29
N LEU A 485 -4.54 -28.77 -14.17
CA LEU A 485 -3.37 -29.60 -14.44
C LEU A 485 -3.26 -30.73 -13.43
N THR A 486 -3.18 -31.97 -13.92
CA THR A 486 -3.01 -33.17 -13.08
C THR A 486 -1.56 -33.64 -13.01
N ALA A 487 -0.72 -33.25 -13.96
CA ALA A 487 0.72 -33.50 -13.97
C ALA A 487 1.49 -32.41 -14.72
N LEU A 488 2.79 -32.31 -14.46
CA LEU A 488 3.74 -31.54 -15.28
C LEU A 488 4.57 -32.50 -16.15
N PRO A 489 4.88 -32.15 -17.41
CA PRO A 489 5.68 -33.01 -18.28
C PRO A 489 7.15 -33.05 -17.85
N ASN A 490 7.81 -34.19 -18.05
CA ASN A 490 9.25 -34.36 -17.73
C ASN A 490 10.15 -33.32 -18.41
N SER A 491 9.75 -32.77 -19.57
CA SER A 491 10.50 -31.73 -20.26
C SER A 491 10.66 -30.45 -19.42
N ILE A 492 9.88 -30.24 -18.35
CA ILE A 492 9.99 -29.03 -17.51
C ILE A 492 11.43 -28.81 -17.01
N GLY A 493 12.16 -29.89 -16.71
CA GLY A 493 13.57 -29.85 -16.29
C GLY A 493 14.56 -29.33 -17.34
N GLN A 494 14.14 -29.19 -18.59
CA GLN A 494 14.95 -28.60 -19.67
C GLN A 494 14.96 -27.07 -19.63
N LEU A 495 14.07 -26.44 -18.85
CA LEU A 495 13.99 -24.98 -18.72
C LEU A 495 15.10 -24.44 -17.81
N LYS A 496 16.34 -24.49 -18.28
CA LYS A 496 17.54 -24.14 -17.49
C LYS A 496 17.60 -22.68 -17.02
N ARG A 497 16.84 -21.79 -17.64
CA ARG A 497 16.73 -20.37 -17.28
C ARG A 497 15.49 -20.04 -16.45
N LEU A 498 14.65 -21.03 -16.11
CA LEU A 498 13.44 -20.82 -15.33
C LEU A 498 13.82 -20.37 -13.92
N LYS A 499 13.34 -19.18 -13.54
CA LYS A 499 13.54 -18.58 -12.21
C LYS A 499 12.31 -18.67 -11.34
N SER A 500 11.12 -18.60 -11.92
CA SER A 500 9.86 -18.64 -11.18
C SER A 500 8.88 -19.61 -11.83
N LEU A 501 8.38 -20.56 -11.04
CA LEU A 501 7.31 -21.46 -11.39
C LEU A 501 6.17 -21.33 -10.37
N ASP A 502 4.98 -20.99 -10.85
CA ASP A 502 3.75 -21.04 -10.06
C ASP A 502 2.75 -21.99 -10.71
N VAL A 503 2.42 -23.08 -10.01
CA VAL A 503 1.42 -24.06 -10.42
C VAL A 503 0.33 -24.22 -9.35
N SER A 504 0.22 -23.27 -8.43
CA SER A 504 -0.74 -23.32 -7.33
C SER A 504 -2.18 -23.50 -7.81
N HIS A 505 -3.04 -24.09 -6.97
CA HIS A 505 -4.45 -24.31 -7.30
C HIS A 505 -4.66 -25.18 -8.56
N ASN A 506 -3.82 -26.20 -8.75
CA ASN A 506 -4.00 -27.26 -9.75
C ASN A 506 -4.13 -28.62 -9.03
N PRO A 507 -4.86 -29.61 -9.53
CA PRO A 507 -4.95 -30.93 -8.91
C PRO A 507 -3.72 -31.83 -9.18
N LEU A 508 -2.50 -31.33 -8.95
CA LEU A 508 -1.23 -32.05 -9.09
C LEU A 508 -0.96 -33.01 -7.91
N THR A 509 -1.08 -34.31 -8.13
CA THR A 509 -0.76 -35.29 -7.07
C THR A 509 0.74 -35.43 -6.82
N GLN A 510 1.56 -35.23 -7.86
CA GLN A 510 3.02 -35.33 -7.83
C GLN A 510 3.69 -34.33 -8.79
N LEU A 511 4.99 -34.11 -8.60
CA LEU A 511 5.86 -33.35 -9.50
C LEU A 511 6.88 -34.30 -10.15
N PRO A 512 7.30 -34.06 -11.41
CA PRO A 512 8.33 -34.89 -12.04
C PRO A 512 9.70 -34.68 -11.38
N GLU A 513 10.49 -35.74 -11.24
CA GLU A 513 11.86 -35.66 -10.70
C GLU A 513 12.76 -34.70 -11.50
N SER A 514 12.51 -34.56 -12.81
CA SER A 514 13.25 -33.63 -13.65
C SER A 514 13.02 -32.16 -13.30
N LEU A 515 12.00 -31.80 -12.51
CA LEU A 515 11.82 -30.42 -12.02
C LEU A 515 13.07 -29.91 -11.29
N SER A 516 13.77 -30.81 -10.60
CA SER A 516 15.00 -30.52 -9.88
C SER A 516 16.20 -30.18 -10.78
N ASP A 517 16.06 -30.37 -12.10
CA ASP A 517 17.07 -30.00 -13.09
C ASP A 517 16.85 -28.56 -13.63
N CYS A 518 15.87 -27.81 -13.12
CA CYS A 518 15.73 -26.37 -13.38
C CYS A 518 16.77 -25.55 -12.59
N ASP A 519 18.02 -25.54 -13.07
CA ASP A 519 19.20 -25.03 -12.35
C ASP A 519 19.06 -23.57 -11.83
N SER A 520 18.31 -22.73 -12.54
CA SER A 520 18.10 -21.32 -12.20
C SER A 520 16.87 -21.06 -11.31
N LEU A 521 16.15 -22.09 -10.88
CA LEU A 521 14.86 -21.90 -10.19
C LEU A 521 15.06 -21.26 -8.82
N GLU A 522 14.48 -20.09 -8.65
CA GLU A 522 14.56 -19.26 -7.45
C GLU A 522 13.26 -19.32 -6.64
N ARG A 523 12.11 -19.40 -7.32
CA ARG A 523 10.78 -19.38 -6.73
C ARG A 523 9.92 -20.53 -7.24
N LEU A 524 9.41 -21.33 -6.31
CA LEU A 524 8.51 -22.44 -6.57
C LEU A 524 7.24 -22.30 -5.72
N VAL A 525 6.09 -22.17 -6.38
CA VAL A 525 4.78 -22.01 -5.73
C VAL A 525 3.88 -23.20 -6.08
N LEU A 526 3.52 -23.93 -5.02
CA LEU A 526 2.85 -25.23 -5.03
C LEU A 526 1.68 -25.26 -4.02
N SER A 527 1.16 -24.08 -3.64
CA SER A 527 0.03 -23.98 -2.72
C SER A 527 -1.21 -24.62 -3.33
N ASN A 528 -2.01 -25.32 -2.52
CA ASN A 528 -3.26 -25.94 -2.97
C ASN A 528 -3.09 -26.81 -4.23
N CYS A 529 -2.18 -27.79 -4.20
CA CYS A 529 -1.92 -28.66 -5.35
C CYS A 529 -2.45 -30.11 -5.24
N ARG A 530 -2.92 -30.59 -4.08
CA ARG A 530 -3.12 -32.04 -3.76
C ARG A 530 -1.84 -32.86 -3.76
N LEU A 531 -0.69 -32.24 -3.56
CA LEU A 531 0.59 -32.96 -3.56
C LEU A 531 0.61 -33.96 -2.40
N GLU A 532 0.91 -35.22 -2.71
CA GLU A 532 1.15 -36.27 -1.70
C GLU A 532 2.63 -36.37 -1.33
N THR A 533 3.50 -36.11 -2.32
CA THR A 533 4.96 -36.17 -2.18
C THR A 533 5.64 -35.07 -3.00
N LEU A 534 6.88 -34.73 -2.64
CA LEU A 534 7.76 -33.88 -3.44
C LEU A 534 8.92 -34.72 -4.02
N PRO A 535 9.57 -34.29 -5.11
CA PRO A 535 10.71 -34.99 -5.69
C PRO A 535 11.83 -35.22 -4.69
N ASN A 536 12.39 -36.43 -4.67
CA ASN A 536 13.53 -36.76 -3.79
C ASN A 536 14.76 -35.95 -4.16
N SER A 537 14.87 -35.51 -5.41
CA SER A 537 15.97 -34.69 -5.91
C SER A 537 15.83 -33.18 -5.70
N LEU A 538 14.79 -32.69 -5.00
CA LEU A 538 14.49 -31.25 -4.86
C LEU A 538 15.68 -30.42 -4.34
N GLY A 539 16.54 -31.02 -3.51
CA GLY A 539 17.81 -30.44 -3.04
C GLY A 539 18.79 -30.02 -4.14
N LYS A 540 18.64 -30.48 -5.38
CA LYS A 540 19.46 -30.01 -6.52
C LYS A 540 19.21 -28.54 -6.88
N LEU A 541 18.07 -27.97 -6.48
CA LEU A 541 17.72 -26.58 -6.76
C LEU A 541 18.53 -25.59 -5.90
N GLN A 542 19.81 -25.43 -6.21
CA GLN A 542 20.77 -24.62 -5.43
C GLN A 542 20.46 -23.11 -5.44
N HIS A 543 19.58 -22.66 -6.33
CA HIS A 543 19.14 -21.26 -6.44
C HIS A 543 17.80 -20.99 -5.74
N LEU A 544 17.11 -22.03 -5.26
CA LEU A 544 15.78 -21.90 -4.67
C LEU A 544 15.84 -21.04 -3.41
N ASN A 545 15.14 -19.91 -3.42
CA ASN A 545 15.02 -18.97 -2.31
C ASN A 545 13.62 -18.93 -1.70
N PHE A 546 12.59 -19.34 -2.46
CA PHE A 546 11.20 -19.30 -2.02
C PHE A 546 10.49 -20.59 -2.43
N LEU A 547 10.03 -21.34 -1.44
CA LEU A 547 9.18 -22.51 -1.61
C LEU A 547 7.87 -22.29 -0.85
N ASN A 548 6.75 -22.29 -1.57
CA ASN A 548 5.43 -22.18 -0.98
C ASN A 548 4.61 -23.45 -1.24
N LEU A 549 4.25 -24.13 -0.16
CA LEU A 549 3.41 -25.33 -0.11
C LEU A 549 2.15 -25.09 0.74
N ALA A 550 1.92 -23.86 1.21
CA ALA A 550 0.80 -23.59 2.10
C ALA A 550 -0.53 -23.84 1.43
N ASP A 551 -1.50 -24.27 2.22
CA ASP A 551 -2.89 -24.24 1.78
C ASP A 551 -3.53 -22.91 2.17
N ALA A 552 -4.43 -22.42 1.34
CA ALA A 552 -5.40 -21.42 1.74
C ALA A 552 -6.77 -22.09 1.80
N ASP A 553 -7.64 -21.67 2.71
CA ASP A 553 -9.05 -22.09 2.69
C ASP A 553 -9.88 -21.26 1.69
N MET A 554 -9.38 -20.08 1.29
CA MET A 554 -10.04 -19.16 0.37
C MET A 554 -9.09 -18.69 -0.72
N VAL A 555 -9.56 -18.69 -1.96
CA VAL A 555 -8.88 -18.11 -3.12
C VAL A 555 -9.57 -16.82 -3.50
N TYR A 556 -8.76 -15.78 -3.66
CA TYR A 556 -9.19 -14.50 -4.17
C TYR A 556 -9.03 -14.50 -5.69
N VAL A 557 -10.12 -14.78 -6.39
CA VAL A 557 -10.13 -14.78 -7.86
C VAL A 557 -10.62 -13.42 -8.32
N ASN A 558 -9.80 -12.74 -9.12
CA ASN A 558 -10.23 -11.50 -9.78
C ASN A 558 -11.02 -11.89 -11.03
N ARG A 559 -12.31 -12.16 -10.87
CA ARG A 559 -13.21 -12.33 -12.02
C ARG A 559 -13.80 -10.96 -12.34
N THR A 560 -13.48 -10.47 -13.53
CA THR A 560 -13.93 -9.21 -14.17
C THR A 560 -13.07 -7.97 -13.94
N SER A 561 -12.78 -7.31 -15.06
CA SER A 561 -11.73 -6.32 -15.24
C SER A 561 -12.18 -4.86 -15.22
N MET A 562 -13.29 -4.52 -14.54
CA MET A 562 -13.66 -3.11 -14.31
C MET A 562 -14.25 -2.81 -12.92
N GLU A 563 -14.79 -3.79 -12.19
CA GLU A 563 -15.47 -3.54 -10.90
C GLU A 563 -14.59 -3.79 -9.67
N GLY A 564 -13.39 -4.35 -9.82
CA GLY A 564 -12.51 -4.66 -8.69
C GLY A 564 -13.12 -5.64 -7.67
N ARG A 565 -14.17 -6.38 -8.06
CA ARG A 565 -14.80 -7.39 -7.22
C ARG A 565 -13.89 -8.61 -7.17
N VAL A 566 -13.23 -8.78 -6.04
CA VAL A 566 -12.50 -10.00 -5.72
C VAL A 566 -13.50 -11.03 -5.24
N GLU A 567 -13.74 -12.05 -6.04
CA GLU A 567 -14.61 -13.15 -5.65
C GLU A 567 -13.84 -14.07 -4.70
N GLN A 568 -14.42 -14.34 -3.54
CA GLN A 568 -13.84 -15.24 -2.55
C GLN A 568 -14.44 -16.63 -2.78
N LEU A 569 -13.64 -17.55 -3.30
CA LEU A 569 -14.06 -18.93 -3.52
C LEU A 569 -13.38 -19.82 -2.48
N PRO A 570 -14.06 -20.86 -1.96
CA PRO A 570 -13.40 -21.89 -1.16
C PRO A 570 -12.26 -22.47 -1.99
N ALA A 571 -11.06 -22.47 -1.41
CA ALA A 571 -9.95 -23.10 -2.07
C ALA A 571 -10.19 -24.60 -2.17
N LYS A 572 -9.74 -25.15 -3.29
CA LYS A 572 -9.76 -26.58 -3.55
C LYS A 572 -8.32 -27.09 -3.47
N ASN A 573 -8.16 -28.40 -3.60
CA ASN A 573 -6.87 -29.02 -3.84
C ASN A 573 -5.87 -28.87 -2.67
N HIS A 574 -6.32 -28.93 -1.42
CA HIS A 574 -5.41 -28.89 -0.28
C HIS A 574 -4.32 -29.95 -0.41
N ASN A 575 -3.08 -29.57 -0.16
CA ASN A 575 -1.94 -30.48 -0.19
C ASN A 575 -2.12 -31.58 0.88
N GLN A 576 -1.63 -32.78 0.55
CA GLN A 576 -1.77 -33.98 1.36
C GLN A 576 -0.40 -34.50 1.82
N LEU A 577 0.58 -33.58 1.92
CA LEU A 577 1.96 -33.89 2.26
C LEU A 577 2.04 -34.43 3.69
N ARG A 578 2.67 -35.60 3.82
CA ARG A 578 3.00 -36.21 5.12
C ARG A 578 4.42 -35.91 5.56
N SER A 579 5.34 -35.69 4.61
CA SER A 579 6.75 -35.44 4.87
C SER A 579 7.38 -34.53 3.82
N LEU A 580 8.59 -34.03 4.11
CA LEU A 580 9.44 -33.29 3.19
C LEU A 580 10.60 -34.17 2.74
N PRO A 581 11.12 -34.02 1.51
CA PRO A 581 12.30 -34.77 1.08
C PRO A 581 13.52 -34.28 1.85
N ALA A 582 14.33 -35.21 2.37
CA ALA A 582 15.56 -34.90 3.12
C ALA A 582 16.54 -34.02 2.30
N SER A 583 16.48 -34.13 0.97
CA SER A 583 17.31 -33.32 0.08
C SER A 583 17.04 -31.81 0.21
N LEU A 584 15.85 -31.38 0.69
CA LEU A 584 15.50 -29.96 0.87
C LEU A 584 16.50 -29.22 1.77
N ALA A 585 17.14 -29.91 2.72
CA ALA A 585 18.20 -29.34 3.56
C ALA A 585 19.42 -28.84 2.75
N HIS A 586 19.59 -29.30 1.52
CA HIS A 586 20.67 -28.88 0.62
C HIS A 586 20.35 -27.61 -0.18
N CYS A 587 19.13 -27.05 -0.09
CA CYS A 587 18.75 -25.78 -0.70
C CYS A 587 19.29 -24.60 0.11
N ARG A 588 20.61 -24.34 0.03
CA ARG A 588 21.32 -23.37 0.89
C ARG A 588 20.92 -21.90 0.70
N LYS A 589 20.24 -21.57 -0.40
CA LYS A 589 19.72 -20.22 -0.67
C LYS A 589 18.27 -20.04 -0.24
N LEU A 590 17.64 -21.05 0.34
CA LEU A 590 16.25 -20.98 0.78
C LEU A 590 16.11 -19.92 1.87
N VAL A 591 15.23 -18.94 1.63
CA VAL A 591 14.93 -17.84 2.56
C VAL A 591 13.51 -17.96 3.08
N ASN A 592 12.57 -18.46 2.27
CA ASN A 592 11.19 -18.61 2.73
C ASN A 592 10.67 -20.01 2.42
N LEU A 593 10.34 -20.73 3.48
CA LEU A 593 9.67 -22.03 3.44
C LEU A 593 8.28 -21.86 4.06
N GLU A 594 7.27 -21.80 3.21
CA GLU A 594 5.89 -21.57 3.60
C GLU A 594 5.12 -22.91 3.55
N LEU A 595 4.79 -23.44 4.73
CA LEU A 595 4.16 -24.75 4.94
C LEU A 595 2.81 -24.63 5.67
N SER A 596 2.33 -23.42 5.94
CA SER A 596 1.14 -23.21 6.77
C SER A 596 -0.10 -23.90 6.21
N ARG A 597 -1.05 -24.21 7.11
CA ARG A 597 -2.36 -24.80 6.81
C ARG A 597 -2.32 -26.20 6.18
N ASN A 598 -1.17 -26.85 6.15
CA ASN A 598 -1.04 -28.27 5.84
C ASN A 598 -1.28 -29.09 7.11
N LYS A 599 -2.38 -29.85 7.16
CA LYS A 599 -2.84 -30.56 8.37
C LYS A 599 -2.40 -32.02 8.47
N TYR A 600 -1.68 -32.53 7.48
CA TYR A 600 -1.37 -33.96 7.31
C TYR A 600 0.06 -34.35 7.66
N TRP A 601 0.86 -33.41 8.19
CA TRP A 601 2.26 -33.69 8.53
C TRP A 601 2.39 -34.83 9.54
N GLU A 602 3.24 -35.81 9.22
CA GLU A 602 3.73 -36.76 10.20
C GLU A 602 4.93 -36.13 10.92
N GLU A 603 4.74 -35.71 12.18
CA GLU A 603 5.73 -34.94 12.94
C GLU A 603 7.11 -35.63 12.99
N LYS A 604 7.14 -36.97 13.11
CA LYS A 604 8.38 -37.78 13.12
C LYS A 604 9.22 -37.63 11.83
N ASP A 605 8.58 -37.31 10.71
CA ASP A 605 9.22 -37.21 9.39
C ASP A 605 9.45 -35.74 8.99
N LEU A 606 8.58 -34.83 9.45
CA LEU A 606 8.72 -33.40 9.22
C LEU A 606 9.95 -32.82 9.95
N TRP A 607 10.03 -33.07 11.26
CA TRP A 607 10.99 -32.37 12.12
C TRP A 607 12.47 -32.63 11.80
N PRO A 608 12.91 -33.87 11.48
CA PRO A 608 14.30 -34.10 11.10
C PRO A 608 14.75 -33.25 9.90
N VAL A 609 13.88 -33.02 8.93
CA VAL A 609 14.18 -32.17 7.77
C VAL A 609 14.27 -30.70 8.19
N ILE A 610 13.31 -30.21 8.99
CA ILE A 610 13.31 -28.84 9.50
C ILE A 610 14.58 -28.54 10.31
N GLN A 611 14.99 -29.44 11.21
CA GLN A 611 16.19 -29.25 12.04
C GLN A 611 17.49 -29.23 11.21
N GLN A 612 17.52 -29.91 10.06
CA GLN A 612 18.66 -29.94 9.16
C GLN A 612 18.74 -28.73 8.21
N LEU A 613 17.70 -27.88 8.13
CA LEU A 613 17.69 -26.71 7.27
C LEU A 613 18.82 -25.73 7.63
N ARG A 614 19.58 -25.32 6.61
CA ARG A 614 20.68 -24.35 6.72
C ARG A 614 20.29 -23.01 6.08
N ILE A 615 19.40 -22.26 6.74
CA ILE A 615 18.77 -21.04 6.19
C ILE A 615 18.99 -19.79 7.09
N PRO A 616 20.22 -19.23 7.19
CA PRO A 616 20.64 -18.22 8.19
C PRO A 616 19.90 -16.86 8.18
N GLN A 617 19.02 -16.62 7.21
CA GLN A 617 18.11 -15.46 7.14
C GLN A 617 16.67 -15.90 6.85
N GLY A 618 16.39 -17.17 7.08
CA GLY A 618 15.23 -17.85 6.56
C GLY A 618 14.07 -17.89 7.53
N THR A 619 12.87 -17.85 6.95
CA THR A 619 11.59 -18.03 7.64
C THR A 619 11.03 -19.39 7.30
N VAL A 620 10.66 -20.14 8.33
CA VAL A 620 9.83 -21.34 8.23
C VAL A 620 8.48 -21.02 8.83
N ASN A 621 7.42 -21.16 8.01
CA ASN A 621 6.05 -20.95 8.47
C ASN A 621 5.29 -22.27 8.52
N LEU A 622 4.90 -22.68 9.72
CA LEU A 622 4.14 -23.87 10.08
C LEU A 622 2.87 -23.50 10.84
N ALA A 623 2.29 -22.33 10.56
CA ALA A 623 1.03 -21.90 11.17
C ALA A 623 -0.14 -22.81 10.74
N GLU A 624 -1.12 -23.03 11.61
CA GLU A 624 -2.37 -23.75 11.29
C GLU A 624 -2.15 -25.18 10.76
N CYS A 625 -1.05 -25.85 11.16
CA CYS A 625 -0.63 -27.17 10.67
C CYS A 625 -1.12 -28.36 11.53
N ASN A 626 -1.89 -28.09 12.59
CA ASN A 626 -2.36 -29.10 13.55
C ASN A 626 -1.21 -29.87 14.26
N LEU A 627 -0.05 -29.22 14.45
CA LEU A 627 1.10 -29.81 15.12
C LEU A 627 0.85 -29.89 16.63
N SER A 628 1.14 -31.03 17.24
CA SER A 628 0.92 -31.29 18.67
C SER A 628 2.20 -31.22 19.49
N ALA A 629 3.36 -31.49 18.88
CA ALA A 629 4.65 -31.43 19.53
C ALA A 629 5.75 -30.81 18.65
N VAL A 630 6.85 -30.47 19.30
CA VAL A 630 8.12 -30.05 18.69
C VAL A 630 9.23 -30.85 19.38
N PRO A 631 10.30 -31.27 18.67
CA PRO A 631 11.42 -31.95 19.30
C PRO A 631 12.03 -31.11 20.42
N MET A 632 12.29 -31.74 21.57
CA MET A 632 12.85 -31.06 22.73
C MET A 632 14.36 -30.75 22.58
N THR A 633 15.05 -31.45 21.68
CA THR A 633 16.49 -31.34 21.41
C THR A 633 16.77 -31.19 19.91
N GLY A 634 17.98 -30.80 19.54
CA GLY A 634 18.44 -30.68 18.15
C GLY A 634 18.27 -29.28 17.53
N TRP A 635 18.13 -28.24 18.35
CA TRP A 635 17.92 -26.86 17.92
C TRP A 635 19.14 -25.95 18.14
N LEU A 636 20.13 -26.36 18.94
CA LEU A 636 21.27 -25.51 19.28
C LEU A 636 22.02 -24.97 18.04
N ASP A 637 22.24 -25.83 17.04
CA ASP A 637 22.96 -25.50 15.80
C ASP A 637 22.04 -25.09 14.65
N THR A 638 20.76 -24.83 14.94
CA THR A 638 19.81 -24.40 13.90
C THR A 638 20.28 -23.11 13.24
N GLN A 639 20.02 -23.00 11.94
CA GLN A 639 20.24 -21.76 11.19
C GLN A 639 18.92 -21.08 10.84
N ILE A 640 17.77 -21.61 11.28
CA ILE A 640 16.47 -21.01 11.03
C ILE A 640 16.37 -19.71 11.81
N GLN A 641 16.09 -18.60 11.13
CA GLN A 641 16.00 -17.29 11.78
C GLN A 641 14.60 -17.03 12.34
N ASN A 642 13.55 -17.33 11.59
CA ASN A 642 12.17 -17.06 12.02
C ASN A 642 11.33 -18.32 11.92
N LEU A 643 10.68 -18.70 13.01
CA LEU A 643 9.82 -19.89 13.10
C LEU A 643 8.40 -19.48 13.50
N TYR A 644 7.45 -19.70 12.60
CA TYR A 644 6.04 -19.38 12.83
C TYR A 644 5.27 -20.67 13.10
N LEU A 645 4.65 -20.77 14.27
CA LEU A 645 3.92 -21.94 14.75
C LEU A 645 2.55 -21.55 15.31
N VAL A 646 1.96 -20.48 14.76
CA VAL A 646 0.68 -19.90 15.19
C VAL A 646 -0.47 -20.89 14.97
N LYS A 647 -1.44 -20.94 15.90
CA LYS A 647 -2.64 -21.79 15.80
C LYS A 647 -2.34 -23.27 15.56
N ASN A 648 -1.49 -23.84 16.41
CA ASN A 648 -1.27 -25.28 16.47
C ASN A 648 -1.75 -25.81 17.83
N GLU A 649 -1.48 -27.08 18.11
CA GLU A 649 -1.88 -27.79 19.32
C GLU A 649 -0.69 -28.03 20.27
N LEU A 650 0.36 -27.21 20.16
CA LEU A 650 1.61 -27.39 20.91
C LEU A 650 1.38 -27.24 22.41
N THR A 651 1.90 -28.19 23.19
CA THR A 651 1.75 -28.23 24.65
C THR A 651 3.03 -27.89 25.41
N GLN A 652 4.19 -28.10 24.80
CA GLN A 652 5.52 -27.92 25.42
C GLN A 652 6.40 -26.99 24.59
N PHE A 653 7.23 -26.20 25.29
CA PHE A 653 8.24 -25.33 24.70
C PHE A 653 9.63 -25.99 24.82
N PRO A 654 10.35 -26.24 23.71
CA PRO A 654 11.69 -26.83 23.75
C PRO A 654 12.70 -26.02 24.58
N THR A 655 13.40 -26.68 25.50
CA THR A 655 14.38 -26.04 26.39
C THR A 655 15.61 -25.52 25.63
N GLU A 656 15.98 -26.13 24.51
CA GLU A 656 17.09 -25.63 23.68
C GLU A 656 16.76 -24.30 22.99
N TRP A 657 15.49 -23.94 22.79
CA TRP A 657 15.12 -22.67 22.13
C TRP A 657 15.51 -21.43 22.92
N TYR A 658 15.68 -21.56 24.25
CA TYR A 658 16.26 -20.49 25.07
C TYR A 658 17.72 -20.22 24.69
N LYS A 659 18.45 -21.23 24.20
CA LYS A 659 19.89 -21.17 23.86
C LYS A 659 20.17 -21.13 22.36
N ALA A 660 19.18 -21.42 21.50
CA ALA A 660 19.32 -21.47 20.05
C ALA A 660 19.57 -20.08 19.45
N LYS A 661 20.85 -19.73 19.23
CA LYS A 661 21.27 -18.42 18.69
C LYS A 661 20.82 -18.19 17.25
N GLY A 662 20.65 -19.25 16.46
CA GLY A 662 20.21 -19.14 15.08
C GLY A 662 18.79 -18.59 14.95
N ILE A 663 17.93 -18.92 15.92
CA ILE A 663 16.55 -18.43 15.92
C ILE A 663 16.52 -17.00 16.44
N LYS A 664 16.08 -16.06 15.61
CA LYS A 664 15.80 -14.70 16.03
C LYS A 664 14.37 -14.57 16.55
N SER A 665 13.40 -15.05 15.77
CA SER A 665 11.98 -14.90 16.10
C SER A 665 11.24 -16.23 16.17
N ILE A 666 10.35 -16.36 17.17
CA ILE A 666 9.40 -17.48 17.29
C ILE A 666 8.02 -16.91 17.55
N VAL A 667 7.02 -17.34 16.78
CA VAL A 667 5.63 -16.88 16.92
C VAL A 667 4.72 -18.05 17.30
N LEU A 668 4.12 -18.00 18.50
CA LEU A 668 3.42 -19.14 19.12
C LEU A 668 1.97 -18.84 19.53
N PHE A 669 1.37 -17.75 19.04
CA PHE A 669 -0.01 -17.40 19.40
C PHE A 669 -0.99 -18.54 19.14
N GLN A 670 -1.99 -18.68 20.01
CA GLN A 670 -3.09 -19.64 19.87
C GLN A 670 -2.63 -21.11 19.86
N ASN A 671 -1.67 -21.46 20.72
CA ASN A 671 -1.32 -22.84 21.06
C ASN A 671 -1.86 -23.24 22.45
N LYS A 672 -1.52 -24.43 22.92
CA LYS A 672 -1.86 -24.97 24.26
C LYS A 672 -0.63 -25.02 25.19
N LEU A 673 0.34 -24.14 24.98
CA LEU A 673 1.61 -24.15 25.74
C LEU A 673 1.35 -23.82 27.21
N THR A 674 2.05 -24.54 28.11
CA THR A 674 2.02 -24.30 29.54
C THR A 674 3.39 -23.85 30.05
N PRO A 675 3.47 -22.73 30.81
CA PRO A 675 2.39 -21.83 31.19
C PRO A 675 1.83 -20.99 30.02
N PRO A 676 0.58 -20.48 30.11
CA PRO A 676 -0.07 -19.74 29.01
C PRO A 676 0.72 -18.54 28.47
N ALA A 677 1.58 -17.94 29.30
CA ALA A 677 2.48 -16.86 28.92
C ALA A 677 3.47 -17.23 27.79
N MET A 678 3.66 -18.51 27.48
CA MET A 678 4.48 -18.96 26.35
C MET A 678 3.80 -18.78 24.99
N ASN A 679 2.47 -18.60 24.94
CA ASN A 679 1.69 -18.43 23.70
C ASN A 679 1.80 -16.99 23.17
N GLN A 680 3.02 -16.55 22.86
CA GLN A 680 3.33 -15.19 22.44
C GLN A 680 4.34 -15.14 21.29
N GLU A 681 4.68 -13.93 20.86
CA GLU A 681 5.79 -13.67 19.96
C GLU A 681 7.07 -13.36 20.77
N PHE A 682 8.16 -14.00 20.37
CA PHE A 682 9.52 -13.72 20.81
C PHE A 682 10.27 -13.12 19.64
N ARG A 683 10.63 -11.83 19.70
CA ARG A 683 11.18 -11.09 18.56
C ARG A 683 12.71 -11.12 18.47
N SER A 684 13.37 -11.53 19.55
CA SER A 684 14.82 -11.65 19.61
C SER A 684 15.26 -12.81 20.49
N PHE A 685 16.54 -13.17 20.35
CA PHE A 685 17.20 -14.13 21.22
C PHE A 685 17.21 -13.65 22.68
N GLU A 686 17.47 -12.36 22.91
CA GLU A 686 17.50 -11.73 24.24
C GLU A 686 16.16 -11.81 24.96
N GLU A 687 15.04 -11.63 24.26
CA GLU A 687 13.71 -11.80 24.86
C GLU A 687 13.47 -13.23 25.37
N ARG A 688 14.04 -14.23 24.68
CA ARG A 688 13.95 -15.63 25.12
C ARG A 688 14.83 -15.89 26.33
N LEU A 689 16.03 -15.31 26.41
CA LEU A 689 16.90 -15.42 27.58
C LEU A 689 16.21 -14.90 28.85
N LEU A 690 15.55 -13.74 28.76
CA LEU A 690 14.81 -13.15 29.88
C LEU A 690 13.68 -14.04 30.37
N LEU A 691 12.93 -14.63 29.43
CA LEU A 691 11.87 -15.58 29.81
C LEU A 691 12.44 -16.86 30.42
N GLY A 692 13.54 -17.38 29.88
CA GLY A 692 14.20 -18.56 30.43
C GLY A 692 14.64 -18.35 31.88
N GLU A 693 15.20 -17.18 32.19
CA GLU A 693 15.51 -16.81 33.57
C GLU A 693 14.26 -16.73 34.47
N GLU A 694 13.17 -16.11 33.98
CA GLU A 694 11.89 -16.07 34.73
C GLU A 694 11.34 -17.45 35.06
N MET A 695 11.56 -18.42 34.16
CA MET A 695 11.07 -19.79 34.30
C MET A 695 12.05 -20.70 35.06
N GLY A 696 13.17 -20.17 35.58
CA GLY A 696 14.19 -20.95 36.29
C GLY A 696 14.99 -21.88 35.39
N VAL A 697 15.02 -21.64 34.08
CA VAL A 697 15.83 -22.40 33.13
C VAL A 697 17.27 -21.91 33.20
N ASP A 698 18.22 -22.85 33.17
CA ASP A 698 19.64 -22.52 33.03
C ASP A 698 19.88 -21.81 31.68
N VAL A 699 20.09 -20.49 31.73
CA VAL A 699 20.38 -19.65 30.56
C VAL A 699 21.78 -19.02 30.69
N PRO A 700 22.49 -18.77 29.57
CA PRO A 700 23.83 -18.20 29.60
C PRO A 700 23.88 -16.85 30.34
N LYS A 701 24.72 -16.78 31.39
CA LYS A 701 24.96 -15.57 32.20
C LYS A 701 26.47 -15.24 32.22
N PRO A 702 26.85 -13.97 32.45
CA PRO A 702 25.98 -12.80 32.57
C PRO A 702 25.33 -12.42 31.23
N PHE A 703 24.15 -11.78 31.28
CA PHE A 703 23.50 -11.31 30.07
C PHE A 703 24.29 -10.20 29.36
N PRO A 704 24.25 -10.17 28.02
CA PRO A 704 25.02 -9.21 27.23
C PRO A 704 24.54 -7.77 27.50
N LYS A 705 25.49 -6.86 27.73
CA LYS A 705 25.20 -5.42 27.86
C LYS A 705 25.12 -4.75 26.49
N THR A 706 24.17 -5.18 25.67
CA THR A 706 23.96 -4.68 24.30
C THR A 706 22.65 -3.90 24.19
N LYS A 707 22.52 -3.13 23.11
CA LYS A 707 21.29 -2.39 22.82
C LYS A 707 20.10 -3.32 22.59
N GLU A 708 20.34 -4.48 22.01
CA GLU A 708 19.35 -5.54 21.80
C GLU A 708 18.82 -6.07 23.14
N MET A 709 19.70 -6.28 24.12
CA MET A 709 19.30 -6.70 25.46
C MET A 709 18.50 -5.61 26.19
N ALA A 710 18.92 -4.34 26.10
CA ALA A 710 18.15 -3.22 26.65
C ALA A 710 16.75 -3.14 26.03
N ARG A 711 16.63 -3.35 24.71
CA ARG A 711 15.33 -3.41 24.02
C ARG A 711 14.49 -4.60 24.45
N ALA A 712 15.10 -5.77 24.68
CA ALA A 712 14.39 -6.93 25.20
C ALA A 712 13.82 -6.67 26.60
N TYR A 713 14.63 -6.09 27.51
CA TYR A 713 14.13 -5.65 28.82
C TYR A 713 13.01 -4.62 28.69
N LEU A 714 13.13 -3.66 27.76
CA LEU A 714 12.11 -2.64 27.53
C LEU A 714 10.79 -3.25 27.01
N ASN A 715 10.86 -4.18 26.06
CA ASN A 715 9.69 -4.88 25.54
C ASN A 715 9.01 -5.72 26.62
N GLN A 716 9.80 -6.44 27.43
CA GLN A 716 9.27 -7.22 28.55
C GLN A 716 8.68 -6.31 29.64
N ALA A 717 9.32 -5.19 29.96
CA ALA A 717 8.77 -4.17 30.86
C ALA A 717 7.41 -3.66 30.36
N GLY A 718 7.28 -3.42 29.05
CA GLY A 718 6.01 -3.07 28.43
C GLY A 718 4.91 -4.11 28.65
N LYS A 719 5.23 -5.41 28.62
CA LYS A 719 4.28 -6.48 28.95
C LYS A 719 3.91 -6.45 30.43
N LYS A 720 4.88 -6.33 31.34
CA LYS A 720 4.66 -6.32 32.80
C LYS A 720 3.80 -5.14 33.27
N VAL A 721 4.04 -3.93 32.74
CA VAL A 721 3.22 -2.76 33.09
C VAL A 721 1.78 -2.89 32.60
N ASN A 722 1.56 -3.57 31.47
CA ASN A 722 0.21 -3.83 30.95
C ASN A 722 -0.56 -4.88 31.74
N THR A 723 0.14 -5.78 32.43
CA THR A 723 -0.47 -6.81 33.29
C THR A 723 -0.50 -6.40 34.76
N GLY A 724 -0.12 -5.15 35.10
CA GLY A 724 -0.08 -4.66 36.48
C GLY A 724 1.08 -5.19 37.35
N ASP A 725 2.05 -5.91 36.78
CA ASP A 725 3.24 -6.40 37.50
C ASP A 725 4.29 -5.29 37.65
N ILE A 726 3.95 -4.33 38.51
CA ILE A 726 4.75 -3.12 38.75
C ILE A 726 6.14 -3.43 39.33
N PRO A 727 6.33 -4.35 40.29
CA PRO A 727 7.66 -4.69 40.80
C PRO A 727 8.60 -5.17 39.69
N ARG A 728 8.13 -6.08 38.83
CA ARG A 728 8.95 -6.62 37.72
C ARG A 728 9.20 -5.57 36.64
N PHE A 729 8.21 -4.73 36.35
CA PHE A 729 8.41 -3.56 35.48
C PHE A 729 9.56 -2.68 35.96
N VAL A 730 9.60 -2.34 37.26
CA VAL A 730 10.66 -1.50 37.84
C VAL A 730 12.02 -2.18 37.75
N GLU A 731 12.11 -3.47 38.02
CA GLU A 731 13.34 -4.26 37.88
C GLU A 731 13.88 -4.20 36.44
N TYR A 732 13.02 -4.44 35.45
CA TYR A 732 13.41 -4.39 34.04
C TYR A 732 13.79 -2.99 33.59
N MET A 733 13.07 -1.94 34.02
CA MET A 733 13.44 -0.56 33.70
C MET A 733 14.77 -0.14 34.32
N LYS A 734 15.15 -0.66 35.50
CA LYS A 734 16.48 -0.45 36.07
C LYS A 734 17.56 -1.09 35.20
N GLU A 735 17.32 -2.29 34.68
CA GLU A 735 18.24 -2.95 33.76
C GLU A 735 18.36 -2.22 32.42
N VAL A 736 17.25 -1.72 31.85
CA VAL A 736 17.29 -0.83 30.67
C VAL A 736 18.19 0.36 30.97
N GLN A 737 18.00 1.05 32.09
CA GLN A 737 18.79 2.23 32.43
C GLN A 737 20.28 1.91 32.66
N ARG A 738 20.59 0.75 33.24
CA ARG A 738 21.95 0.27 33.48
C ARG A 738 22.70 -0.08 32.18
N ILE A 739 22.00 -0.63 31.20
CA ILE A 739 22.58 -1.06 29.91
C ILE A 739 22.60 0.10 28.92
N ASP A 740 21.46 0.76 28.71
CA ASP A 740 21.28 1.89 27.80
C ASP A 740 20.26 2.89 28.37
N SER A 741 20.79 3.89 29.07
CA SER A 741 20.02 5.00 29.64
C SER A 741 19.18 5.79 28.62
N THR A 742 19.52 5.74 27.32
CA THR A 742 18.80 6.48 26.28
C THR A 742 17.46 5.82 25.96
N GLU A 743 17.44 4.50 25.76
CA GLU A 743 16.21 3.72 25.47
C GLU A 743 15.19 3.87 26.63
N GLY A 744 15.65 3.82 27.89
CA GLY A 744 14.79 4.00 29.06
C GLY A 744 14.20 5.41 29.21
N LYS A 745 14.94 6.45 28.80
CA LYS A 745 14.51 7.85 28.83
C LYS A 745 13.41 8.14 27.81
N TYR A 746 13.39 7.43 26.67
CA TYR A 746 12.40 7.62 25.61
C TYR A 746 11.16 6.73 25.73
N ALA A 747 11.13 5.82 26.71
CA ALA A 747 10.01 4.94 27.03
C ALA A 747 8.83 5.64 27.75
N ILE A 748 8.54 6.90 27.38
CA ILE A 748 7.53 7.75 28.06
C ILE A 748 6.12 7.12 28.04
N GLU A 749 5.85 6.31 27.02
CA GLU A 749 4.64 5.52 26.89
C GLU A 749 4.48 4.51 28.04
N LEU A 750 5.55 3.81 28.41
CA LEU A 750 5.53 2.84 29.52
C LEU A 750 5.44 3.55 30.87
N TRP A 751 6.16 4.66 31.05
CA TRP A 751 6.09 5.46 32.26
C TRP A 751 4.69 6.01 32.52
N SER A 752 3.96 6.41 31.47
CA SER A 752 2.59 6.89 31.61
C SER A 752 1.65 5.84 32.23
N ARG A 753 1.76 4.57 31.81
CA ARG A 753 1.00 3.44 32.36
C ARG A 753 1.44 3.10 33.78
N PHE A 754 2.74 3.09 34.03
CA PHE A 754 3.29 2.91 35.38
C PHE A 754 2.74 3.95 36.37
N TYR A 755 2.73 5.24 36.00
CA TYR A 755 2.18 6.29 36.84
C TYR A 755 0.67 6.14 37.05
N PHE A 756 -0.05 5.66 36.04
CA PHE A 756 -1.48 5.36 36.16
C PHE A 756 -1.74 4.26 37.21
N HIS A 757 -1.12 3.09 37.06
CA HIS A 757 -1.30 1.96 37.98
C HIS A 757 -0.76 2.23 39.40
N THR A 758 0.23 3.11 39.54
CA THR A 758 0.74 3.56 40.85
C THR A 758 0.00 4.78 41.42
N HIS A 759 -1.15 5.13 40.85
CA HIS A 759 -2.03 6.21 41.32
C HIS A 759 -1.38 7.61 41.30
N GLN A 760 -0.29 7.80 40.55
CA GLN A 760 0.40 9.07 40.35
C GLN A 760 -0.23 9.85 39.16
N TYR A 761 -1.54 10.10 39.24
CA TYR A 761 -2.35 10.58 38.12
C TYR A 761 -1.86 11.87 37.47
N ARG A 762 -1.28 12.81 38.23
CA ARG A 762 -0.70 14.04 37.67
C ARG A 762 0.48 13.73 36.73
N ARG A 763 1.42 12.89 37.16
CA ARG A 763 2.57 12.45 36.36
C ARG A 763 2.15 11.61 35.14
N ALA A 764 1.08 10.82 35.32
CA ALA A 764 0.48 10.05 34.22
C ALA A 764 -0.04 10.99 33.12
N ILE A 765 -0.81 12.03 33.50
CA ILE A 765 -1.34 13.05 32.57
C ILE A 765 -0.20 13.78 31.84
N ASP A 766 0.84 14.22 32.56
CA ASP A 766 1.99 14.91 31.96
C ASP A 766 2.67 14.04 30.89
N SER A 767 2.88 12.76 31.22
CA SER A 767 3.50 11.80 30.29
C SER A 767 2.63 11.53 29.07
N MET A 768 1.32 11.35 29.26
CA MET A 768 0.36 11.12 28.17
C MET A 768 0.24 12.34 27.25
N ASN A 769 0.27 13.55 27.81
CA ASN A 769 0.27 14.79 27.02
C ASN A 769 1.45 14.85 26.05
N VAL A 770 2.64 14.41 26.47
CA VAL A 770 3.80 14.35 25.58
C VAL A 770 3.57 13.38 24.42
N VAL A 771 3.04 12.19 24.69
CA VAL A 771 2.75 11.17 23.66
C VAL A 771 1.70 11.67 22.67
N ILE A 772 0.59 12.19 23.19
CA ILE A 772 -0.53 12.71 22.40
C ILE A 772 -0.09 13.89 21.54
N ASN A 773 0.65 14.85 22.10
CA ASN A 773 1.14 16.01 21.36
C ASN A 773 2.16 15.63 20.28
N ARG A 774 3.06 14.68 20.57
CA ARG A 774 4.02 14.17 19.57
C ARG A 774 3.29 13.57 18.38
N TYR A 775 2.26 12.77 18.62
CA TYR A 775 1.45 12.17 17.55
C TYR A 775 0.75 13.25 16.70
N PHE A 776 0.08 14.20 17.34
CA PHE A 776 -0.66 15.24 16.62
C PHE A 776 0.26 16.20 15.85
N ASN A 777 1.44 16.50 16.37
CA ASN A 777 2.44 17.27 15.62
C ASN A 777 2.91 16.51 14.38
N TYR A 778 3.20 15.21 14.53
CA TYR A 778 3.54 14.35 13.39
C TYR A 778 2.41 14.25 12.35
N GLU A 779 1.14 14.14 12.77
CA GLU A 779 0.01 14.14 11.83
C GLU A 779 -0.14 15.48 11.08
N LYS A 780 0.09 16.61 11.76
CA LYS A 780 0.06 17.94 11.13
C LYS A 780 1.16 18.12 10.08
N GLU A 781 2.32 17.52 10.31
CA GLU A 781 3.48 17.57 9.41
C GLU A 781 3.39 16.58 8.24
N ARG A 782 2.44 15.63 8.29
CA ARG A 782 2.29 14.59 7.26
C ARG A 782 1.56 15.12 6.01
N PRO A 783 2.09 14.91 4.78
CA PRO A 783 1.39 15.31 3.56
C PRO A 783 0.05 14.57 3.42
N LYS A 784 -1.04 15.32 3.26
CA LYS A 784 -2.37 14.75 2.98
C LYS A 784 -2.31 14.02 1.62
N ARG A 785 -2.54 12.72 1.62
CA ARG A 785 -2.75 11.95 0.37
C ARG A 785 -4.25 11.88 0.10
N GLU A 786 -4.69 12.38 -1.05
CA GLU A 786 -6.08 12.27 -1.48
C GLU A 786 -6.52 10.79 -1.59
N GLY A 787 -7.73 10.50 -1.12
CA GLY A 787 -8.35 9.17 -1.24
C GLY A 787 -8.03 8.14 -0.14
N GLN A 788 -7.30 8.48 0.94
CA GLN A 788 -7.27 7.64 2.15
C GLN A 788 -8.28 8.14 3.19
N PRO A 789 -9.14 7.28 3.75
CA PRO A 789 -9.84 7.62 4.99
C PRO A 789 -8.77 7.89 6.07
N GLN A 790 -8.76 9.10 6.62
CA GLN A 790 -7.90 9.46 7.74
C GLN A 790 -8.37 8.67 8.97
N GLN A 791 -7.64 7.63 9.37
CA GLN A 791 -7.80 6.99 10.69
C GLN A 791 -7.20 7.91 11.77
N ARG A 792 -7.83 9.07 12.02
CA ARG A 792 -7.36 10.01 13.05
C ARG A 792 -7.39 9.33 14.42
N GLY A 793 -6.26 9.37 15.13
CA GLY A 793 -6.20 9.14 16.57
C GLY A 793 -6.20 7.70 17.10
N LEU A 794 -6.43 6.69 16.25
CA LEU A 794 -6.35 5.27 16.63
C LEU A 794 -5.03 4.91 17.36
N PRO A 795 -3.84 5.36 16.92
CA PRO A 795 -2.57 5.07 17.61
C PRO A 795 -2.43 5.69 19.01
N VAL A 796 -3.22 6.71 19.35
CA VAL A 796 -3.16 7.39 20.67
C VAL A 796 -4.39 7.18 21.54
N ALA A 797 -5.38 6.43 21.07
CA ALA A 797 -6.64 6.16 21.77
C ALA A 797 -6.44 5.69 23.21
N LEU A 798 -5.54 4.74 23.43
CA LEU A 798 -5.23 4.23 24.77
C LEU A 798 -4.70 5.32 25.72
N TYR A 799 -3.87 6.24 25.23
CA TYR A 799 -3.30 7.30 26.05
C TYR A 799 -4.34 8.38 26.38
N VAL A 800 -5.25 8.67 25.45
CA VAL A 800 -6.37 9.58 25.69
C VAL A 800 -7.34 8.98 26.70
N ASP A 801 -7.60 7.66 26.62
CA ASP A 801 -8.42 6.93 27.59
C ASP A 801 -7.83 7.04 29.00
N LEU A 802 -6.57 6.63 29.18
CA LEU A 802 -5.90 6.70 30.49
C LEU A 802 -5.79 8.13 31.03
N ARG A 803 -5.63 9.13 30.16
CA ARG A 803 -5.61 10.56 30.55
C ARG A 803 -6.98 11.00 31.06
N GLY A 804 -8.04 10.63 30.36
CA GLY A 804 -9.42 10.91 30.78
C GLY A 804 -9.73 10.28 32.14
N GLN A 805 -9.37 9.02 32.34
CA GLN A 805 -9.51 8.33 33.63
C GLN A 805 -8.70 9.01 34.75
N SER A 806 -7.45 9.41 34.47
CA SER A 806 -6.60 10.13 35.43
C SER A 806 -7.19 11.47 35.85
N LYS A 807 -7.71 12.25 34.90
CA LYS A 807 -8.39 13.54 35.16
C LYS A 807 -9.63 13.34 36.04
N TRP A 808 -10.42 12.31 35.73
CA TRP A 808 -11.60 11.96 36.52
C TRP A 808 -11.24 11.66 37.98
N LYS A 809 -10.21 10.83 38.22
CA LYS A 809 -9.72 10.51 39.58
C LYS A 809 -9.17 11.72 40.33
N LEU A 810 -8.70 12.76 39.63
CA LEU A 810 -8.26 14.03 40.21
C LEU A 810 -9.38 15.06 40.38
N GLY A 811 -10.62 14.74 39.99
CA GLY A 811 -11.77 15.64 40.06
C GLY A 811 -11.96 16.57 38.85
N ASP A 812 -11.09 16.52 37.83
CA ASP A 812 -11.27 17.23 36.56
C ASP A 812 -12.29 16.49 35.66
N SER A 813 -13.55 16.58 36.07
CA SER A 813 -14.65 15.86 35.43
C SER A 813 -14.94 16.38 34.01
N LEU A 814 -14.80 17.70 33.78
CA LEU A 814 -14.99 18.30 32.45
C LEU A 814 -13.90 17.87 31.48
N GLY A 815 -12.63 17.90 31.93
CA GLY A 815 -11.50 17.51 31.12
C GLY A 815 -11.50 16.02 30.77
N ALA A 816 -12.01 15.17 31.67
CA ALA A 816 -12.20 13.74 31.43
C ALA A 816 -13.28 13.46 30.38
N ILE A 817 -14.44 14.13 30.48
CA ILE A 817 -15.54 14.01 29.51
C ILE A 817 -15.08 14.44 28.11
N LYS A 818 -14.35 15.55 28.00
CA LYS A 818 -13.80 16.01 26.71
C LYS A 818 -12.85 15.00 26.05
N ASP A 819 -12.03 14.31 26.84
CA ASP A 819 -11.14 13.27 26.31
C ASP A 819 -11.94 12.08 25.76
N TYR A 820 -13.06 11.72 26.38
CA TYR A 820 -13.91 10.63 25.91
C TYR A 820 -14.77 11.03 24.72
N GLU A 821 -15.29 12.26 24.69
CA GLU A 821 -15.95 12.81 23.51
C GLU A 821 -15.01 12.78 22.28
N LEU A 822 -13.72 13.08 22.47
CA LEU A 822 -12.70 12.96 21.42
C LEU A 822 -12.54 11.50 20.94
N LEU A 823 -12.46 10.53 21.87
CA LEU A 823 -12.35 9.11 21.52
C LEU A 823 -13.53 8.59 20.69
N VAL A 824 -14.75 8.95 21.08
CA VAL A 824 -15.95 8.34 20.49
C VAL A 824 -16.49 9.11 19.28
N ASN A 825 -16.36 10.44 19.24
CA ASN A 825 -16.88 11.26 18.14
C ASN A 825 -15.82 11.50 17.05
N ASP A 826 -14.60 11.90 17.45
CA ASP A 826 -13.58 12.34 16.50
C ASP A 826 -12.72 11.19 16.00
N TYR A 827 -12.36 10.25 16.88
CA TYR A 827 -11.60 9.05 16.49
C TYR A 827 -12.49 7.92 16.00
N LYS A 828 -13.82 8.07 16.12
CA LYS A 828 -14.84 7.08 15.72
C LYS A 828 -14.52 5.67 16.21
N LEU A 829 -13.99 5.56 17.42
CA LEU A 829 -13.67 4.26 17.99
C LEU A 829 -14.97 3.51 18.27
N PHE A 830 -15.13 2.37 17.60
CA PHE A 830 -16.25 1.47 17.81
C PHE A 830 -15.99 0.59 19.04
N ALA A 831 -15.90 1.23 20.23
CA ALA A 831 -15.68 0.57 21.50
C ALA A 831 -16.86 0.85 22.47
N PRO A 832 -17.76 -0.12 22.69
CA PRO A 832 -19.00 0.09 23.46
C PRO A 832 -18.75 0.43 24.94
N ASN A 833 -17.66 -0.07 25.52
CA ASN A 833 -17.24 0.26 26.89
C ASN A 833 -16.91 1.74 27.11
N LEU A 834 -16.36 2.44 26.10
CA LEU A 834 -16.10 3.88 26.18
C LEU A 834 -17.40 4.69 26.26
N TRP A 835 -18.41 4.29 25.48
CA TRP A 835 -19.74 4.90 25.51
C TRP A 835 -20.47 4.65 26.83
N GLY A 836 -20.38 3.43 27.38
CA GLY A 836 -20.92 3.12 28.71
C GLY A 836 -20.31 4.00 29.81
N ARG A 837 -18.97 4.15 29.81
CA ARG A 837 -18.28 5.03 30.76
C ARG A 837 -18.64 6.50 30.59
N LEU A 838 -18.73 6.98 29.35
CA LEU A 838 -19.16 8.35 29.06
C LEU A 838 -20.61 8.61 29.53
N GLY A 839 -21.51 7.63 29.41
CA GLY A 839 -22.86 7.68 29.97
C GLY A 839 -22.84 7.91 31.48
N VAL A 840 -22.11 7.06 32.22
CA VAL A 840 -21.95 7.19 33.68
C VAL A 840 -21.40 8.56 34.08
N TRP A 841 -20.38 9.05 33.37
CA TRP A 841 -19.75 10.34 33.68
C TRP A 841 -20.65 11.54 33.35
N TYR A 842 -21.40 11.51 32.24
CA TYR A 842 -22.40 12.55 31.95
C TYR A 842 -23.45 12.64 33.05
N LYS A 843 -23.98 11.48 33.48
CA LYS A 843 -24.99 11.39 34.52
C LYS A 843 -24.53 12.03 35.84
N ARG A 844 -23.24 11.87 36.18
CA ARG A 844 -22.65 12.41 37.42
C ARG A 844 -22.19 13.87 37.34
N TYR A 845 -21.72 14.36 36.19
CA TYR A 845 -21.12 15.69 36.07
C TYR A 845 -22.13 16.81 35.79
N ARG A 846 -23.10 16.58 34.88
CA ARG A 846 -24.23 17.49 34.64
C ARG A 846 -25.43 16.66 34.17
N PRO A 847 -26.48 16.50 34.98
CA PRO A 847 -27.72 15.82 34.58
C PRO A 847 -28.55 16.65 33.59
N THR A 848 -27.94 17.16 32.53
CA THR A 848 -28.65 17.77 31.40
C THR A 848 -29.27 16.65 30.56
N THR A 849 -30.56 16.77 30.35
CA THR A 849 -31.46 15.91 29.58
C THR A 849 -30.84 15.40 28.26
N GLY A 850 -30.86 14.07 28.07
CA GLY A 850 -30.63 13.37 26.80
C GLY A 850 -29.24 12.76 26.55
N LYS A 851 -28.13 13.40 26.98
CA LYS A 851 -26.77 12.95 26.58
C LYS A 851 -26.34 11.62 27.20
N SER A 852 -26.68 11.39 28.46
CA SER A 852 -26.37 10.12 29.16
C SER A 852 -27.06 8.94 28.50
N GLY A 853 -28.38 9.04 28.30
CA GLY A 853 -29.17 8.01 27.62
C GLY A 853 -28.66 7.72 26.21
N ALA A 854 -28.40 8.77 25.41
CA ALA A 854 -27.85 8.61 24.07
C ALA A 854 -26.47 7.91 24.03
N ALA A 855 -25.65 8.10 25.06
CA ALA A 855 -24.37 7.38 25.18
C ALA A 855 -24.59 5.90 25.51
N PHE A 856 -25.48 5.59 26.45
CA PHE A 856 -25.83 4.21 26.79
C PHE A 856 -26.52 3.47 25.64
N ASP A 857 -27.47 4.11 24.94
CA ASP A 857 -28.15 3.53 23.78
C ASP A 857 -27.15 3.19 22.67
N LYS A 858 -26.13 4.03 22.44
CA LYS A 858 -25.05 3.72 21.50
C LYS A 858 -24.23 2.52 21.96
N ALA A 859 -23.88 2.42 23.24
CA ALA A 859 -23.15 1.27 23.77
C ALA A 859 -23.94 -0.04 23.60
N ILE A 860 -25.24 -0.03 23.93
CA ILE A 860 -26.16 -1.17 23.80
C ILE A 860 -26.27 -1.61 22.35
N ASN A 861 -26.61 -0.68 21.43
CA ASN A 861 -26.73 -0.99 20.00
C ASN A 861 -25.44 -1.61 19.43
N MET A 862 -24.28 -1.17 19.93
CA MET A 862 -22.99 -1.71 19.50
C MET A 862 -22.72 -3.11 20.06
N TYR A 863 -23.08 -3.38 21.31
CA TYR A 863 -22.99 -4.73 21.86
C TYR A 863 -23.92 -5.69 21.13
N GLU A 864 -25.16 -5.28 20.87
CA GLU A 864 -26.20 -6.10 20.22
C GLU A 864 -25.94 -6.36 18.73
N ALA A 865 -25.25 -5.45 18.03
CA ALA A 865 -24.93 -5.60 16.61
C ALA A 865 -23.90 -6.72 16.31
N VAL A 866 -23.21 -7.27 17.33
CA VAL A 866 -22.24 -8.34 17.16
C VAL A 866 -22.98 -9.66 16.89
N GLN A 867 -22.65 -10.35 15.80
CA GLN A 867 -23.17 -11.70 15.53
C GLN A 867 -22.44 -12.74 16.38
N ASN A 868 -23.17 -13.72 16.94
CA ASN A 868 -22.60 -14.78 17.80
C ASN A 868 -21.78 -14.23 18.98
N GLN A 869 -22.36 -13.32 19.76
CA GLN A 869 -21.68 -12.66 20.88
C GLN A 869 -21.09 -13.66 21.88
N PRO A 870 -19.80 -13.51 22.27
CA PRO A 870 -19.24 -14.23 23.41
C PRO A 870 -20.01 -13.92 24.70
N PRO A 871 -20.10 -14.86 25.66
CA PRO A 871 -20.85 -14.68 26.91
C PRO A 871 -20.54 -13.38 27.66
N MET A 872 -19.26 -13.01 27.78
CA MET A 872 -18.85 -11.77 28.46
C MET A 872 -19.37 -10.51 27.78
N VAL A 873 -19.52 -10.51 26.45
CA VAL A 873 -20.07 -9.38 25.69
C VAL A 873 -21.57 -9.23 25.96
N GLN A 874 -22.30 -10.35 26.03
CA GLN A 874 -23.71 -10.37 26.38
C GLN A 874 -23.93 -9.82 27.80
N LEU A 875 -23.10 -10.25 28.76
CA LEU A 875 -23.17 -9.74 30.13
C LEU A 875 -22.84 -8.25 30.24
N SER A 876 -21.90 -7.73 29.43
CA SER A 876 -21.61 -6.29 29.37
C SER A 876 -22.79 -5.48 28.82
N ALA A 877 -23.59 -6.02 27.90
CA ALA A 877 -24.81 -5.36 27.43
C ALA A 877 -25.82 -5.20 28.58
N ALA A 878 -26.05 -6.28 29.35
CA ALA A 878 -26.91 -6.26 30.53
C ALA A 878 -26.45 -5.25 31.59
N GLU A 879 -25.15 -5.17 31.86
CA GLU A 879 -24.57 -4.19 32.78
C GLU A 879 -24.86 -2.75 32.32
N VAL A 880 -24.78 -2.48 31.02
CA VAL A 880 -25.08 -1.15 30.46
C VAL A 880 -26.56 -0.80 30.56
N TYR A 881 -27.49 -1.74 30.29
CA TYR A 881 -28.92 -1.53 30.55
C TYR A 881 -29.17 -1.11 31.99
N PHE A 882 -28.53 -1.80 32.94
CA PHE A 882 -28.64 -1.49 34.36
C PHE A 882 -28.09 -0.09 34.69
N MET A 883 -26.92 0.27 34.16
CA MET A 883 -26.32 1.60 34.37
C MET A 883 -27.17 2.75 33.78
N ASN A 884 -28.06 2.44 32.84
CA ASN A 884 -29.00 3.35 32.19
C ASN A 884 -30.38 3.42 32.91
N ASP A 885 -30.48 2.98 34.16
CA ASP A 885 -31.73 2.85 34.95
C ASP A 885 -32.77 1.88 34.35
N GLN A 886 -32.41 1.03 33.38
CA GLN A 886 -33.31 0.07 32.73
C GLN A 886 -33.16 -1.33 33.33
N ALA A 887 -33.44 -1.47 34.63
CA ALA A 887 -33.30 -2.74 35.35
C ALA A 887 -34.28 -3.82 34.85
N ASP A 888 -35.46 -3.41 34.40
CA ASP A 888 -36.46 -4.24 33.72
C ASP A 888 -35.88 -4.87 32.44
N LYS A 889 -35.30 -4.06 31.56
CA LYS A 889 -34.69 -4.56 30.32
C LYS A 889 -33.44 -5.40 30.58
N ALA A 890 -32.63 -5.02 31.57
CA ALA A 890 -31.48 -5.83 31.98
C ALA A 890 -31.93 -7.22 32.44
N TYR A 891 -33.01 -7.31 33.21
CA TYR A 891 -33.60 -8.57 33.66
C TYR A 891 -34.13 -9.41 32.50
N GLU A 892 -34.95 -8.82 31.62
CA GLU A 892 -35.50 -9.50 30.44
C GLU A 892 -34.38 -10.03 29.53
N TYR A 893 -33.36 -9.20 29.27
CA TYR A 893 -32.21 -9.57 28.46
C TYR A 893 -31.47 -10.76 29.06
N LEU A 894 -31.11 -10.70 30.36
CA LEU A 894 -30.40 -11.78 31.05
C LEU A 894 -31.18 -13.08 31.12
N PHE A 895 -32.50 -13.00 31.31
CA PHE A 895 -33.38 -14.16 31.35
C PHE A 895 -33.48 -14.85 29.99
N GLY A 896 -33.39 -14.10 28.89
CA GLY A 896 -33.44 -14.61 27.52
C GLY A 896 -32.15 -15.25 26.99
N LEU A 897 -31.04 -15.23 27.76
CA LEU A 897 -29.76 -15.76 27.28
C LEU A 897 -29.70 -17.30 27.31
N ASP A 898 -29.17 -17.90 26.24
CA ASP A 898 -28.76 -19.32 26.24
C ASP A 898 -27.47 -19.51 27.04
N ARG A 899 -27.65 -19.81 28.33
CA ARG A 899 -26.56 -19.98 29.30
C ARG A 899 -25.93 -21.37 29.32
N THR A 900 -26.39 -22.30 28.47
CA THR A 900 -25.88 -23.70 28.45
C THR A 900 -24.42 -23.81 28.04
N LYS A 901 -23.92 -22.83 27.28
CA LYS A 901 -22.54 -22.75 26.77
C LYS A 901 -21.63 -21.88 27.62
N PHE A 902 -22.16 -21.26 28.67
CA PHE A 902 -21.39 -20.37 29.54
C PHE A 902 -20.50 -21.20 30.46
N LYS A 903 -19.29 -20.72 30.70
CA LYS A 903 -18.42 -21.29 31.73
C LYS A 903 -19.04 -21.06 33.12
N PRO A 904 -18.69 -21.87 34.12
CA PRO A 904 -19.19 -21.70 35.49
C PRO A 904 -19.01 -20.28 36.05
N GLU A 905 -17.90 -19.61 35.74
CA GLU A 905 -17.59 -18.24 36.16
C GLU A 905 -18.47 -17.19 35.47
N GLU A 906 -18.77 -17.38 34.19
CA GLU A 906 -19.66 -16.51 33.41
C GLU A 906 -21.11 -16.67 33.88
N ASN A 907 -21.52 -17.91 34.18
CA ASN A 907 -22.82 -18.20 34.78
C ASN A 907 -22.99 -17.55 36.15
N ARG A 908 -21.93 -17.51 36.96
CA ARG A 908 -21.95 -16.82 38.26
C ARG A 908 -22.12 -15.31 38.12
N LEU A 909 -21.44 -14.73 37.14
CA LEU A 909 -21.57 -13.31 36.83
C LEU A 909 -22.99 -12.98 36.32
N ALA A 910 -23.58 -13.84 35.50
CA ALA A 910 -24.96 -13.71 35.05
C ALA A 910 -25.95 -13.75 36.22
N ASP A 911 -25.78 -14.67 37.16
CA ASP A 911 -26.63 -14.74 38.37
C ASP A 911 -26.53 -13.47 39.23
N TYR A 912 -25.32 -12.92 39.36
CA TYR A 912 -25.11 -11.65 40.05
C TYR A 912 -25.86 -10.49 39.38
N LEU A 913 -25.72 -10.33 38.07
CA LEU A 913 -26.39 -9.26 37.33
C LEU A 913 -27.91 -9.41 37.37
N LEU A 914 -28.41 -10.65 37.34
CA LEU A 914 -29.83 -10.96 37.47
C LEU A 914 -30.36 -10.57 38.85
N LEU A 915 -29.67 -10.98 39.91
CA LEU A 915 -30.04 -10.61 41.28
C LEU A 915 -29.95 -9.10 41.50
N ALA A 916 -28.95 -8.44 40.93
CA ALA A 916 -28.85 -6.98 40.97
C ALA A 916 -30.06 -6.31 40.29
N ALA A 917 -30.49 -6.82 39.13
CA ALA A 917 -31.69 -6.34 38.45
C ALA A 917 -32.97 -6.55 39.27
N GLN A 918 -33.11 -7.69 39.95
CA GLN A 918 -34.23 -7.98 40.85
C GLN A 918 -34.25 -7.07 42.08
N VAL A 919 -33.09 -6.83 42.70
CA VAL A 919 -32.95 -5.90 43.83
C VAL A 919 -33.35 -4.49 43.40
N ALA A 920 -32.93 -4.02 42.23
CA ALA A 920 -33.32 -2.72 41.69
C ALA A 920 -34.84 -2.61 41.43
N GLN A 921 -35.50 -3.71 41.08
CA GLN A 921 -36.94 -3.79 40.84
C GLN A 921 -37.79 -4.06 42.10
N LYS A 922 -37.18 -4.18 43.29
CA LYS A 922 -37.84 -4.62 44.55
C LYS A 922 -38.43 -6.03 44.48
N GLN A 923 -37.92 -6.87 43.59
CA GLN A 923 -38.33 -8.28 43.48
C GLN A 923 -37.47 -9.21 44.34
N ALA A 924 -36.33 -8.72 44.83
CA ALA A 924 -35.42 -9.41 45.76
C ALA A 924 -34.93 -8.42 46.82
N GLY A 925 -34.68 -8.91 48.03
CA GLY A 925 -34.26 -8.12 49.18
C GLY A 925 -33.08 -8.75 49.93
N GLU A 926 -33.06 -8.56 51.25
CA GLU A 926 -31.97 -8.97 52.14
C GLU A 926 -31.75 -10.50 52.13
N GLU A 927 -32.82 -11.29 52.10
CA GLU A 927 -32.78 -12.76 52.19
C GLU A 927 -32.13 -13.41 50.96
N GLU A 928 -32.49 -12.95 49.75
CA GLU A 928 -31.92 -13.45 48.50
C GLU A 928 -30.46 -13.05 48.35
N VAL A 929 -30.10 -11.82 48.77
CA VAL A 929 -28.70 -11.36 48.78
C VAL A 929 -27.87 -12.19 49.75
N GLU A 930 -28.35 -12.46 50.97
CA GLU A 930 -27.64 -13.30 51.93
C GLU A 930 -27.47 -14.75 51.43
N THR A 931 -28.49 -15.29 50.76
CA THR A 931 -28.45 -16.63 50.15
C THR A 931 -27.39 -16.70 49.05
N PHE A 932 -27.32 -15.69 48.18
CA PHE A 932 -26.30 -15.60 47.14
C PHE A 932 -24.89 -15.48 47.73
N GLU A 933 -24.70 -14.69 48.80
CA GLU A 933 -23.42 -14.54 49.48
C GLU A 933 -22.93 -15.84 50.15
N LYS A 934 -23.84 -16.63 50.74
CA LYS A 934 -23.51 -17.96 51.29
C LYS A 934 -22.99 -18.89 50.19
N ARG A 935 -23.65 -18.90 49.03
CA ARG A 935 -23.23 -19.67 47.85
C ARG A 935 -21.87 -19.19 47.29
N LEU A 936 -21.62 -17.88 47.31
CA LEU A 936 -20.32 -17.33 46.90
C LEU A 936 -19.18 -17.82 47.79
N LYS A 937 -19.42 -18.00 49.10
CA LYS A 937 -18.40 -18.47 50.05
C LYS A 937 -18.16 -19.98 49.97
N SER A 938 -19.17 -20.79 49.62
CA SER A 938 -19.02 -22.25 49.49
C SER A 938 -18.24 -22.65 48.24
N ASP A 939 -18.42 -21.90 47.16
CA ASP A 939 -17.88 -22.25 45.87
C ASP A 939 -16.58 -21.50 45.60
N LYS A 940 -15.42 -22.18 45.61
CA LYS A 940 -14.06 -21.63 45.37
C LYS A 940 -13.83 -21.11 43.93
N LEU A 941 -14.88 -20.71 43.22
CA LEU A 941 -14.86 -20.33 41.82
C LEU A 941 -14.57 -18.83 41.71
N LYS A 942 -13.47 -18.49 41.02
CA LYS A 942 -13.04 -17.10 40.86
C LYS A 942 -13.44 -16.55 39.51
N ILE A 943 -14.03 -15.35 39.50
CA ILE A 943 -14.31 -14.61 38.26
C ILE A 943 -13.03 -13.93 37.79
N GLN A 944 -12.75 -14.06 36.49
CA GLN A 944 -11.59 -13.45 35.82
C GLN A 944 -12.07 -12.52 34.71
N GLY A 945 -11.36 -11.41 34.50
CA GLY A 945 -11.59 -10.52 33.34
C GLY A 945 -12.85 -9.65 33.41
N TRP A 946 -13.45 -9.46 34.60
CA TRP A 946 -14.55 -8.52 34.82
C TRP A 946 -14.12 -7.38 35.76
N SER A 947 -14.36 -6.13 35.36
CA SER A 947 -14.07 -4.96 36.18
C SER A 947 -15.34 -4.42 36.83
N TYR A 948 -15.34 -4.33 38.16
CA TYR A 948 -16.47 -3.82 38.94
C TYR A 948 -16.48 -2.29 39.07
N GLN A 949 -15.38 -1.65 38.68
CA GLN A 949 -15.15 -0.24 38.97
C GLN A 949 -16.21 0.66 38.31
N LEU A 950 -16.57 0.37 37.06
CA LEU A 950 -17.53 1.20 36.33
C LEU A 950 -18.93 1.10 36.94
N PHE A 951 -19.36 -0.11 37.29
CA PHE A 951 -20.64 -0.36 37.95
C PHE A 951 -20.71 0.30 39.33
N GLU A 952 -19.66 0.15 40.16
CA GLU A 952 -19.54 0.83 41.46
C GLU A 952 -19.61 2.36 41.32
N GLU A 953 -18.97 2.92 40.28
CA GLU A 953 -19.06 4.34 39.96
C GLU A 953 -20.49 4.75 39.55
N ALA A 954 -21.20 3.90 38.79
CA ALA A 954 -22.56 4.13 38.33
C ALA A 954 -23.61 4.10 39.45
N LEU A 955 -23.48 3.21 40.44
CA LEU A 955 -24.43 3.04 41.57
C LEU A 955 -24.75 4.36 42.30
N ASN A 956 -23.78 5.27 42.36
CA ASN A 956 -23.95 6.58 43.01
C ASN A 956 -24.87 7.53 42.23
N SER A 957 -25.09 7.26 40.95
CA SER A 957 -25.87 8.07 40.02
C SER A 957 -27.21 7.46 39.63
N LEU A 958 -27.47 6.18 39.96
CA LEU A 958 -28.73 5.50 39.64
C LEU A 958 -29.91 6.10 40.41
N ASP A 959 -31.10 6.11 39.81
CA ASP A 959 -32.32 6.62 40.46
C ASP A 959 -33.05 5.54 41.27
N TYR A 960 -32.33 4.92 42.21
CA TYR A 960 -32.87 3.92 43.11
C TYR A 960 -32.91 4.39 44.57
N PRO A 961 -33.94 3.99 45.35
CA PRO A 961 -33.97 4.10 46.80
C PRO A 961 -32.67 3.71 47.51
N THR A 962 -32.36 4.42 48.60
CA THR A 962 -31.11 4.25 49.38
C THR A 962 -30.88 2.82 49.86
N GLU A 963 -31.95 2.12 50.26
CA GLU A 963 -31.91 0.74 50.74
C GLU A 963 -31.49 -0.24 49.62
N GLN A 964 -32.06 -0.12 48.42
CA GLN A 964 -31.67 -0.93 47.26
C GLN A 964 -30.23 -0.65 46.83
N LYS A 965 -29.80 0.62 46.84
CA LYS A 965 -28.39 0.96 46.59
C LYS A 965 -27.45 0.35 47.62
N ALA A 966 -27.84 0.27 48.89
CA ALA A 966 -27.04 -0.37 49.93
C ALA A 966 -26.89 -1.88 49.68
N LEU A 967 -27.99 -2.56 49.34
CA LEU A 967 -27.99 -3.96 48.93
C LEU A 967 -27.11 -4.22 47.71
N LEU A 968 -27.24 -3.41 46.65
CA LEU A 968 -26.43 -3.52 45.44
C LEU A 968 -24.93 -3.32 45.70
N ARG A 969 -24.57 -2.36 46.57
CA ARG A 969 -23.17 -2.15 46.97
C ARG A 969 -22.61 -3.35 47.73
N ARG A 970 -23.38 -3.90 48.67
CA ARG A 970 -23.01 -5.10 49.43
C ARG A 970 -22.82 -6.30 48.49
N LEU A 971 -23.80 -6.55 47.63
CA LEU A 971 -23.78 -7.65 46.66
C LEU A 971 -22.55 -7.55 45.73
N THR A 972 -22.25 -6.35 45.23
CA THR A 972 -21.08 -6.09 44.36
C THR A 972 -19.77 -6.31 45.12
N ALA A 973 -19.67 -5.84 46.37
CA ALA A 973 -18.48 -6.03 47.21
C ALA A 973 -18.23 -7.52 47.51
N SER A 974 -19.29 -8.28 47.80
CA SER A 974 -19.22 -9.73 48.04
C SER A 974 -18.72 -10.51 46.82
N LEU A 975 -19.16 -10.14 45.61
CA LEU A 975 -18.67 -10.76 44.38
C LEU A 975 -17.20 -10.39 44.08
N LYS A 976 -16.86 -9.10 44.23
CA LYS A 976 -15.51 -8.58 44.01
C LYS A 976 -14.47 -9.25 44.91
N ALA A 977 -14.83 -9.55 46.16
CA ALA A 977 -13.97 -10.29 47.10
C ALA A 977 -13.62 -11.72 46.64
N GLN A 978 -14.40 -12.31 45.73
CA GLN A 978 -14.17 -13.64 45.15
C GLN A 978 -13.52 -13.60 43.75
N SER A 979 -13.09 -12.42 43.28
CA SER A 979 -12.52 -12.25 41.94
C SER A 979 -10.99 -12.21 41.97
N VAL A 980 -10.35 -12.69 40.89
CA VAL A 980 -8.91 -12.41 40.68
C VAL A 980 -8.83 -11.10 39.91
N LEU A 981 -8.37 -10.04 40.57
CA LEU A 981 -8.01 -8.80 39.89
C LEU A 981 -6.87 -9.10 38.91
N VAL A 982 -7.22 -9.11 37.62
CA VAL A 982 -6.29 -8.68 36.59
C VAL A 982 -6.82 -7.31 36.21
N ASP A 983 -6.15 -6.28 36.74
CA ASP A 983 -6.49 -4.86 36.55
C ASP A 983 -6.33 -4.45 35.08
#